data_AF-A0A5N5VXN5-F1
#
_entry.id   AF-A0A5N5VXN5-F1
#
_cell.length_a   1.000
_cell.length_b   1.000
_cell.length_c   1.000
_cell.angle_alpha   90.00
_cell.angle_beta   90.00
_cell.angle_gamma   90.00
#
_symmetry.space_group_name_H-M   'P 1'
#
loop_
_entity.id
_entity.type
_entity.pdbx_description
1 polymer ?
#
loop_
_entity_poly.entity_id
_entity_poly.type
_entity_poly.pdbx_seq_one_letter_code
_entity_poly.pdbx_strand_id
1 'polypeptide(L)'
;MGHKVDWAGLPARIIEGTPAWALAVTAGAVLVTLLLVGYLTWSRLTARQAQRELHRRELLTLQAQGKPLPAEPLRMDPKPLLGGIAVSLYGLWGFARGTLDLPMFFAVGFVSMFDVLELRLFSLMYKSATRDQGWTPQLRLLQATAWAFVGASALANIAHAPNAVAAPFMALMPIGAAWVIELDLRRALAGKQVEETAQQGTKPGPFRLAGLLWRRLWAWGFRKSGLDVTDRADEMVRRARARDAADASYALRKALKEQERLEEVLQDAPVSRGKGKVSPERKQLTVLNRELEKKIRPKAQAALEMADTQDPEQGLQLMQRMAWLTRADDVALLDYGPDSPAMELLEELNIAANAEFIKSRKRAQEEEKKAADAEAASKEAVAEREVAEKRLEELKKALEEAGKEAEETARKAAEEREAEEKRLKALREERALLESSDATSAQLYQKTAEELEGLKNQLAGLQKERSQLGDSYAQLQKQAQEASEKALRLEGEHETLRVRLERLQDERTRFENEAREAAKKAQEARDEAEAAGKELARLQEELLAKRPVPARSGGVPKVRATLDADTKKQEDPTRAQVADIYRNLPEDKKALRGRSLAREIADASDGVLKMETVRKSHISDELLAEYDQRPGVPGPREEADAPQDTGQ
;
A
#
# COMPACT_ATOMS: atom_id res chain seq x y z
N MET A 1 -23.88 -30.91 -55.40
CA MET A 1 -22.82 -30.04 -55.95
C MET A 1 -22.69 -28.84 -55.04
N GLY A 2 -21.74 -28.85 -54.11
CA GLY A 2 -21.58 -27.80 -53.10
C GLY A 2 -20.49 -26.81 -53.51
N HIS A 3 -20.87 -25.56 -53.76
CA HIS A 3 -19.89 -24.48 -53.92
C HIS A 3 -19.22 -24.23 -52.55
N LYS A 4 -17.96 -24.65 -52.41
CA LYS A 4 -17.11 -24.19 -51.30
C LYS A 4 -16.85 -22.70 -51.51
N VAL A 5 -17.52 -21.87 -50.71
CA VAL A 5 -17.22 -20.44 -50.63
C VAL A 5 -15.86 -20.29 -49.97
N ASP A 6 -14.91 -19.76 -50.72
CA ASP A 6 -13.54 -19.51 -50.25
C ASP A 6 -13.53 -18.23 -49.39
N TRP A 7 -13.74 -18.39 -48.09
CA TRP A 7 -13.80 -17.30 -47.11
C TRP A 7 -12.45 -16.60 -46.92
N ALA A 8 -11.33 -17.25 -47.27
CA ALA A 8 -9.99 -16.66 -47.13
C ALA A 8 -9.68 -15.65 -48.25
N GLY A 9 -10.22 -15.84 -49.45
CA GLY A 9 -10.03 -14.94 -50.60
C GLY A 9 -11.04 -13.78 -50.69
N LEU A 10 -12.13 -13.85 -49.92
CA LEU A 10 -13.20 -12.85 -49.91
C LEU A 10 -12.75 -11.42 -49.49
N PRO A 11 -11.95 -11.23 -48.42
CA PRO A 11 -11.47 -9.90 -48.05
C PRO A 11 -10.48 -9.34 -49.08
N ALA A 12 -9.60 -10.17 -49.65
CA ALA A 12 -8.63 -9.74 -50.67
C ALA A 12 -9.32 -9.26 -51.95
N ARG A 13 -10.36 -9.96 -52.43
CA ARG A 13 -11.12 -9.57 -53.62
C ARG A 13 -11.96 -8.31 -53.41
N ILE A 14 -12.50 -8.11 -52.20
CA ILE A 14 -13.22 -6.88 -51.87
C ILE A 14 -12.25 -5.69 -51.88
N ILE A 15 -11.03 -5.87 -51.36
CA ILE A 15 -10.00 -4.81 -51.31
C ILE A 15 -9.44 -4.50 -52.71
N GLU A 16 -9.23 -5.49 -53.57
CA GLU A 16 -8.72 -5.29 -54.93
C GLU A 16 -9.75 -4.65 -55.89
N GLY A 17 -11.05 -4.83 -55.63
CA GLY A 17 -12.12 -4.29 -56.46
C GLY A 17 -12.72 -2.95 -56.01
N THR A 18 -12.40 -2.49 -54.79
CA THR A 18 -12.90 -1.19 -54.30
C THR A 18 -11.92 -0.07 -54.62
N PRO A 19 -12.38 1.02 -55.25
CA PRO A 19 -11.50 2.15 -55.55
C PRO A 19 -10.99 2.77 -54.24
N ALA A 20 -9.72 3.18 -54.22
CA ALA A 20 -9.02 3.61 -53.00
C ALA A 20 -9.73 4.72 -52.21
N TRP A 21 -10.50 5.58 -52.90
CA TRP A 21 -11.31 6.61 -52.24
C TRP A 21 -12.45 6.02 -51.40
N ALA A 22 -13.07 4.91 -51.83
CA ALA A 22 -14.13 4.24 -51.07
C ALA A 22 -13.57 3.54 -49.82
N LEU A 23 -12.35 2.98 -49.90
CA LEU A 23 -11.62 2.45 -48.75
C LEU A 23 -11.21 3.56 -47.77
N ALA A 24 -10.78 4.73 -48.28
CA ALA A 24 -10.45 5.88 -47.45
C ALA A 24 -11.68 6.47 -46.75
N VAL A 25 -12.83 6.56 -47.45
CA VAL A 25 -14.10 7.06 -46.89
C VAL A 25 -14.65 6.09 -45.84
N THR A 26 -14.60 4.78 -46.10
CA THR A 26 -15.05 3.77 -45.13
C THR A 26 -14.14 3.70 -43.90
N ALA A 27 -12.82 3.74 -44.08
CA ALA A 27 -11.86 3.83 -42.97
C ALA A 27 -12.05 5.13 -42.17
N GLY A 28 -12.26 6.27 -42.84
CA GLY A 28 -12.57 7.55 -42.20
C GLY A 28 -13.87 7.50 -41.41
N ALA A 29 -14.94 6.92 -41.97
CA ALA A 29 -16.21 6.76 -41.28
C ALA A 29 -16.12 5.84 -40.04
N VAL A 30 -15.35 4.75 -40.13
CA VAL A 30 -15.06 3.84 -39.00
C VAL A 30 -14.26 4.55 -37.91
N LEU A 31 -13.25 5.33 -38.29
CA LEU A 31 -12.44 6.09 -37.34
C LEU A 31 -13.25 7.18 -36.63
N VAL A 32 -14.09 7.91 -37.38
CA VAL A 32 -15.02 8.89 -36.80
C VAL A 32 -16.02 8.22 -35.86
N THR A 33 -16.61 7.09 -36.24
CA THR A 33 -17.53 6.37 -35.33
C THR A 33 -16.83 5.85 -34.08
N LEU A 34 -15.60 5.33 -34.18
CA LEU A 34 -14.81 4.93 -33.02
C LEU A 34 -14.48 6.11 -32.11
N LEU A 35 -14.11 7.27 -32.67
CA LEU A 35 -13.86 8.49 -31.91
C LEU A 35 -15.13 9.02 -31.24
N LEU A 36 -16.27 8.96 -31.92
CA LEU A 36 -17.57 9.39 -31.38
C LEU A 36 -18.04 8.47 -30.26
N VAL A 37 -17.86 7.16 -30.40
CA VAL A 37 -18.11 6.18 -29.33
C VAL A 37 -17.13 6.38 -28.17
N GLY A 38 -15.85 6.62 -28.44
CA GLY A 38 -14.84 6.95 -27.44
C GLY A 38 -15.19 8.23 -26.66
N TYR A 39 -15.61 9.28 -27.35
CA TYR A 39 -16.06 10.54 -26.74
C TYR A 39 -17.35 10.38 -25.93
N LEU A 40 -18.34 9.63 -26.44
CA LEU A 40 -19.60 9.38 -25.73
C LEU A 40 -19.40 8.49 -24.49
N THR A 41 -18.48 7.52 -24.56
CA THR A 41 -18.13 6.69 -23.41
C THR A 41 -17.36 7.48 -22.36
N TRP A 42 -16.40 8.31 -22.79
CA TRP A 42 -15.63 9.21 -21.91
C TRP A 42 -16.52 10.25 -21.23
N SER A 43 -17.39 10.95 -21.98
CA SER A 43 -18.32 11.95 -21.42
C SER A 43 -19.34 11.35 -20.45
N ARG A 44 -19.79 10.11 -20.69
CA ARG A 44 -20.62 9.38 -19.72
C ARG A 44 -19.85 8.96 -18.47
N LEU A 45 -18.56 8.64 -18.60
CA LEU A 45 -17.69 8.33 -17.46
C LEU A 45 -17.45 9.56 -16.59
N THR A 46 -17.16 10.71 -17.19
CA THR A 46 -16.96 11.97 -16.45
C THR A 46 -18.24 12.48 -15.81
N ALA A 47 -19.39 12.41 -16.49
CA ALA A 47 -20.68 12.75 -15.89
C ALA A 47 -21.02 11.83 -14.69
N ARG A 48 -20.69 10.54 -14.77
CA ARG A 48 -20.83 9.60 -13.65
C ARG A 48 -19.86 9.90 -12.50
N GLN A 49 -18.66 10.40 -12.77
CA GLN A 49 -17.73 10.85 -11.73
C GLN A 49 -18.24 12.11 -11.04
N ALA A 50 -18.72 13.11 -11.79
CA ALA A 50 -19.31 14.32 -11.22
C ALA A 50 -20.52 14.01 -10.31
N GLN A 51 -21.40 13.09 -10.72
CA GLN A 51 -22.51 12.63 -9.88
C GLN A 51 -22.03 11.90 -8.61
N ARG A 52 -20.90 11.18 -8.66
CA ARG A 52 -20.32 10.52 -7.47
C ARG A 52 -19.78 11.54 -6.48
N GLU A 53 -19.15 12.60 -6.96
CA GLU A 53 -18.63 13.67 -6.11
C GLU A 53 -19.76 14.45 -5.45
N LEU A 54 -20.81 14.79 -6.20
CA LEU A 54 -22.01 15.43 -5.64
C LEU A 54 -22.66 14.56 -4.56
N HIS A 55 -22.85 13.27 -4.83
CA HIS A 55 -23.43 12.36 -3.84
C HIS A 55 -22.53 12.16 -2.62
N ARG A 56 -21.20 12.14 -2.81
CA ARG A 56 -20.24 12.09 -1.68
C ARG A 56 -20.30 13.35 -0.84
N ARG A 57 -20.47 14.53 -1.46
CA ARG A 57 -20.69 15.80 -0.76
C ARG A 57 -22.01 15.79 0.01
N GLU A 58 -23.10 15.29 -0.58
CA GLU A 58 -24.38 15.11 0.11
C GLU A 58 -24.30 14.14 1.31
N LEU A 59 -23.56 13.04 1.18
CA LEU A 59 -23.35 12.10 2.29
C LEU A 59 -22.53 12.74 3.41
N LEU A 60 -21.49 13.51 3.08
CA LEU A 60 -20.69 14.25 4.06
C LEU A 60 -21.51 15.34 4.76
N THR A 61 -22.39 16.05 4.06
CA THR A 61 -23.29 17.05 4.67
C THR A 61 -24.36 16.40 5.55
N LEU A 62 -24.91 15.25 5.16
CA LEU A 62 -25.86 14.49 5.98
C LEU A 62 -25.19 13.92 7.25
N GLN A 63 -23.93 13.47 7.13
CA GLN A 63 -23.11 13.00 8.26
C GLN A 63 -22.78 14.15 9.22
N ALA A 64 -22.44 15.34 8.69
CA ALA A 64 -22.22 16.55 9.49
C ALA A 64 -23.51 17.04 10.19
N GLN A 65 -24.69 16.75 9.63
CA GLN A 65 -26.00 17.07 10.21
C GLN A 65 -26.52 16.00 11.19
N GLY A 66 -25.78 14.91 11.44
CA GLY A 66 -26.19 13.83 12.34
C GLY A 66 -27.42 13.04 11.87
N LYS A 67 -27.81 13.15 10.60
CA LYS A 67 -28.94 12.39 10.04
C LYS A 67 -28.47 10.98 9.64
N PRO A 68 -29.33 9.95 9.76
CA PRO A 68 -28.98 8.61 9.31
C PRO A 68 -28.68 8.64 7.80
N LEU A 69 -27.51 8.13 7.43
CA LEU A 69 -27.09 8.05 6.04
C LEU A 69 -28.07 7.14 5.27
N PRO A 70 -28.52 7.53 4.07
CA PRO A 70 -29.33 6.66 3.24
C PRO A 70 -28.55 5.38 2.93
N ALA A 71 -29.24 4.23 2.90
CA ALA A 71 -28.61 2.95 2.61
C ALA A 71 -27.89 3.01 1.25
N GLU A 72 -26.59 2.69 1.26
CA GLU A 72 -25.76 2.73 0.05
C GLU A 72 -26.35 1.77 -1.00
N PRO A 73 -26.66 2.24 -2.22
CA PRO A 73 -27.24 1.39 -3.24
C PRO A 73 -26.23 0.32 -3.66
N LEU A 74 -26.67 -0.93 -3.69
CA LEU A 74 -25.85 -2.06 -4.10
C LEU A 74 -25.43 -1.89 -5.57
N ARG A 75 -24.12 -1.95 -5.83
CA ARG A 75 -23.55 -1.81 -7.17
C ARG A 75 -22.86 -3.11 -7.59
N MET A 76 -23.03 -3.44 -8.87
CA MET A 76 -22.41 -4.57 -9.53
C MET A 76 -20.97 -4.23 -9.94
N ASP A 77 -20.00 -5.12 -9.69
CA ASP A 77 -18.65 -5.00 -10.25
C ASP A 77 -18.66 -5.47 -11.72
N PRO A 78 -18.29 -4.61 -12.69
CA PRO A 78 -18.30 -4.97 -14.11
C PRO A 78 -17.12 -5.85 -14.54
N LYS A 79 -16.11 -6.07 -13.69
CA LYS A 79 -14.89 -6.82 -14.08
C LYS A 79 -15.13 -8.31 -14.38
N PRO A 80 -15.83 -9.09 -13.53
CA PRO A 80 -16.10 -10.51 -13.83
C PRO A 80 -17.01 -10.72 -15.05
N LEU A 81 -17.75 -9.69 -15.48
CA LEU A 81 -18.60 -9.75 -16.68
C LEU A 81 -17.80 -9.90 -17.97
N LEU A 82 -16.61 -9.31 -18.08
CA LEU A 82 -15.88 -9.23 -19.35
C LEU A 82 -15.45 -10.60 -19.89
N GLY A 83 -15.03 -11.51 -18.99
CA GLY A 83 -14.62 -12.86 -19.37
C GLY A 83 -15.79 -13.77 -19.74
N GLY A 84 -16.92 -13.65 -19.04
CA GLY A 84 -18.14 -14.42 -19.32
C GLY A 84 -18.84 -13.98 -20.61
N ILE A 85 -18.90 -12.67 -20.86
CA ILE A 85 -19.53 -12.09 -22.04
C ILE A 85 -18.80 -12.53 -23.32
N ALA A 86 -17.47 -12.53 -23.34
CA ALA A 86 -16.72 -12.93 -24.53
C ALA A 86 -16.99 -14.38 -24.96
N VAL A 87 -17.13 -15.30 -24.01
CA VAL A 87 -17.45 -16.72 -24.30
C VAL A 87 -18.94 -16.89 -24.63
N SER A 88 -19.84 -16.18 -23.95
CA SER A 88 -21.28 -16.14 -24.28
C SER A 88 -21.52 -15.66 -25.71
N LEU A 89 -20.85 -14.57 -26.11
CA LEU A 89 -20.89 -14.02 -27.46
C LEU A 89 -20.48 -15.04 -28.51
N TYR A 90 -19.43 -15.84 -28.25
CA TYR A 90 -18.98 -16.87 -29.17
C TYR A 90 -20.05 -17.94 -29.41
N GLY A 91 -20.63 -18.50 -28.35
CA GLY A 91 -21.68 -19.52 -28.46
C GLY A 91 -22.97 -19.00 -29.10
N LEU A 92 -23.42 -17.81 -28.69
CA LEU A 92 -24.63 -17.18 -29.23
C LEU A 92 -24.45 -16.77 -30.70
N TRP A 93 -23.26 -16.32 -31.09
CA TRP A 93 -22.92 -16.05 -32.48
C TRP A 93 -22.94 -17.32 -33.32
N GLY A 94 -22.32 -18.40 -32.82
CA GLY A 94 -22.35 -19.71 -33.45
C GLY A 94 -23.78 -20.23 -33.63
N PHE A 95 -24.64 -20.01 -32.64
CA PHE A 95 -26.05 -20.38 -32.71
C PHE A 95 -26.85 -19.55 -33.72
N ALA A 96 -26.69 -18.23 -33.68
CA ALA A 96 -27.37 -17.33 -34.60
C ALA A 96 -26.99 -17.59 -36.07
N ARG A 97 -25.71 -17.84 -36.34
CA ARG A 97 -25.21 -18.06 -37.72
C ARG A 97 -25.31 -19.51 -38.17
N GLY A 98 -25.09 -20.47 -37.28
CA GLY A 98 -25.02 -21.89 -37.62
C GLY A 98 -26.35 -22.62 -37.50
N THR A 99 -27.15 -22.31 -36.49
CA THR A 99 -28.40 -23.05 -36.20
C THR A 99 -29.62 -22.31 -36.72
N LEU A 100 -29.69 -20.99 -36.53
CA LEU A 100 -30.81 -20.16 -36.99
C LEU A 100 -30.63 -19.60 -38.40
N ASP A 101 -29.44 -19.78 -39.00
CA ASP A 101 -29.04 -19.23 -40.30
C ASP A 101 -29.41 -17.75 -40.49
N LEU A 102 -29.29 -16.95 -39.42
CA LEU A 102 -29.65 -15.54 -39.46
C LEU A 102 -28.65 -14.76 -40.31
N PRO A 103 -29.10 -13.85 -41.19
CA PRO A 103 -28.21 -12.91 -41.86
C PRO A 103 -27.41 -12.10 -40.84
N MET A 104 -26.19 -11.70 -41.20
CA MET A 104 -25.22 -11.09 -40.27
C MET A 104 -25.82 -9.98 -39.40
N PHE A 105 -26.61 -9.08 -39.98
CA PHE A 105 -27.26 -7.98 -39.25
C PHE A 105 -28.25 -8.46 -38.19
N PHE A 106 -29.05 -9.48 -38.50
CA PHE A 106 -29.99 -10.07 -37.55
C PHE A 106 -29.27 -10.90 -36.48
N ALA A 107 -28.16 -11.55 -36.82
CA ALA A 107 -27.32 -12.24 -35.85
C ALA A 107 -26.70 -11.28 -34.83
N VAL A 108 -26.18 -10.12 -35.28
CA VAL A 108 -25.69 -9.06 -34.37
C VAL A 108 -26.83 -8.57 -33.47
N GLY A 109 -28.00 -8.30 -34.03
CA GLY A 109 -29.19 -7.90 -33.27
C GLY A 109 -29.59 -8.93 -32.21
N PHE A 110 -29.67 -10.21 -32.60
CA PHE A 110 -30.00 -11.33 -31.72
C PHE A 110 -29.01 -11.45 -30.55
N VAL A 111 -27.71 -11.47 -30.84
CA VAL A 111 -26.66 -11.58 -29.82
C VAL A 111 -26.66 -10.36 -28.89
N SER A 112 -26.76 -9.15 -29.44
CA SER A 112 -26.83 -7.92 -28.64
C SER A 112 -28.05 -7.85 -27.73
N MET A 113 -29.20 -8.40 -28.16
CA MET A 113 -30.41 -8.44 -27.36
C MET A 113 -30.25 -9.35 -26.15
N PHE A 114 -29.61 -10.51 -26.31
CA PHE A 114 -29.32 -11.43 -25.20
C PHE A 114 -28.40 -10.79 -24.16
N ASP A 115 -27.30 -10.16 -24.59
CA ASP A 115 -26.38 -9.47 -23.69
C ASP A 115 -27.03 -8.29 -22.96
N VAL A 116 -27.83 -7.48 -23.68
CA VAL A 116 -28.55 -6.34 -23.09
C VAL A 116 -29.57 -6.83 -22.07
N LEU A 117 -30.32 -7.91 -22.36
CA LEU A 117 -31.30 -8.48 -21.44
C LEU A 117 -30.63 -9.05 -20.20
N GLU A 118 -29.54 -9.80 -20.34
CA GLU A 118 -28.80 -10.38 -19.22
C GLU A 118 -28.24 -9.28 -18.31
N LEU A 119 -27.54 -8.29 -18.87
CA LEU A 119 -27.01 -7.13 -18.13
C LEU A 119 -28.13 -6.31 -17.47
N ARG A 120 -29.27 -6.15 -18.16
CA ARG A 120 -30.42 -5.42 -17.62
C ARG A 120 -31.07 -6.17 -16.47
N LEU A 121 -31.24 -7.49 -16.57
CA LEU A 121 -31.82 -8.32 -15.52
C LEU A 121 -30.95 -8.30 -14.26
N PHE A 122 -29.63 -8.51 -14.39
CA PHE A 122 -28.72 -8.38 -13.25
C PHE A 122 -28.70 -6.95 -12.68
N SER A 123 -28.70 -5.92 -13.53
CA SER A 123 -28.80 -4.54 -13.05
C SER A 123 -30.10 -4.26 -12.28
N LEU A 124 -31.23 -4.81 -12.74
CA LEU A 124 -32.53 -4.69 -12.06
C LEU A 124 -32.55 -5.48 -10.76
N MET A 125 -31.87 -6.62 -10.67
CA MET A 125 -31.69 -7.36 -9.42
C MET A 125 -30.91 -6.52 -8.39
N TYR A 126 -29.80 -5.90 -8.78
CA TYR A 126 -29.03 -5.04 -7.87
C TYR A 126 -29.80 -3.78 -7.45
N LYS A 127 -30.62 -3.20 -8.33
CA LYS A 127 -31.45 -2.04 -8.02
C LYS A 127 -32.65 -2.36 -7.12
N SER A 128 -33.22 -3.55 -7.26
CA SER A 128 -34.36 -4.00 -6.45
C SER A 128 -33.93 -4.67 -5.14
N ALA A 129 -32.65 -5.01 -5.01
CA ALA A 129 -32.08 -5.54 -3.78
C ALA A 129 -31.97 -4.44 -2.71
N THR A 130 -32.85 -4.51 -1.71
CA THR A 130 -32.76 -3.69 -0.50
C THR A 130 -32.22 -4.56 0.64
N ARG A 131 -31.17 -4.08 1.33
CA ARG A 131 -30.52 -4.82 2.43
C ARG A 131 -31.50 -5.25 3.52
N ASP A 132 -32.49 -4.42 3.82
CA ASP A 132 -33.45 -4.64 4.91
C ASP A 132 -34.58 -5.63 4.55
N GLN A 133 -34.85 -5.81 3.26
CA GLN A 133 -35.97 -6.66 2.78
C GLN A 133 -35.50 -8.07 2.37
N GLY A 134 -34.19 -8.28 2.21
CA GLY A 134 -33.63 -9.57 1.81
C GLY A 134 -34.17 -10.07 0.45
N TRP A 135 -34.42 -11.38 0.34
CA TRP A 135 -34.90 -12.00 -0.89
C TRP A 135 -36.42 -11.83 -1.07
N THR A 136 -36.83 -10.79 -1.80
CA THR A 136 -38.24 -10.57 -2.16
C THR A 136 -38.71 -11.53 -3.27
N PRO A 137 -40.03 -11.79 -3.40
CA PRO A 137 -40.57 -12.61 -4.49
C PRO A 137 -40.22 -12.09 -5.88
N GLN A 138 -40.18 -10.77 -6.07
CA GLN A 138 -39.78 -10.12 -7.31
C GLN A 138 -38.29 -10.36 -7.63
N LEU A 139 -37.42 -10.28 -6.61
CA LEU A 139 -35.99 -10.57 -6.76
C LEU A 139 -35.75 -12.04 -7.15
N ARG A 140 -36.53 -12.99 -6.59
CA ARG A 140 -36.47 -14.41 -6.96
C ARG A 140 -36.94 -14.65 -8.40
N LEU A 141 -37.95 -13.92 -8.87
CA LEU A 141 -38.40 -14.00 -10.26
C LEU A 141 -37.33 -13.45 -11.22
N LEU A 142 -36.71 -12.32 -10.88
CA LEU A 142 -35.59 -11.75 -11.66
C LEU A 142 -34.38 -12.70 -11.67
N GLN A 143 -34.09 -13.35 -10.54
CA GLN A 143 -33.05 -14.37 -10.45
C GLN A 143 -33.36 -15.57 -11.34
N ALA A 144 -34.58 -16.13 -11.26
CA ALA A 144 -34.98 -17.28 -12.05
C ALA A 144 -34.92 -16.98 -13.57
N THR A 145 -35.37 -15.79 -13.98
CA THR A 145 -35.29 -15.35 -15.38
C THR A 145 -33.84 -15.15 -15.82
N ALA A 146 -32.98 -14.52 -15.02
CA ALA A 146 -31.55 -14.40 -15.31
C ALA A 146 -30.88 -15.77 -15.49
N TRP A 147 -31.14 -16.72 -14.58
CA TRP A 147 -30.61 -18.08 -14.68
C TRP A 147 -31.14 -18.86 -15.88
N ALA A 148 -32.38 -18.61 -16.32
CA ALA A 148 -32.91 -19.18 -17.55
C ALA A 148 -32.14 -18.69 -18.79
N PHE A 149 -31.80 -17.40 -18.86
CA PHE A 149 -30.96 -16.84 -19.92
C PHE A 149 -29.53 -17.40 -19.89
N VAL A 150 -28.94 -17.53 -18.70
CA VAL A 150 -27.62 -18.16 -18.51
C VAL A 150 -27.64 -19.62 -18.97
N GLY A 151 -28.70 -20.37 -18.64
CA GLY A 151 -28.89 -21.73 -19.11
C GLY A 151 -29.02 -21.83 -20.63
N ALA A 152 -29.77 -20.91 -21.25
CA ALA A 152 -29.88 -20.83 -22.71
C ALA A 152 -28.53 -20.53 -23.37
N SER A 153 -27.74 -19.60 -22.82
CA SER A 153 -26.38 -19.29 -23.29
C SER A 153 -25.43 -20.48 -23.12
N ALA A 154 -25.51 -21.20 -22.00
CA ALA A 154 -24.70 -22.40 -21.77
C ALA A 154 -25.03 -23.51 -22.79
N LEU A 155 -26.32 -23.72 -23.11
CA LEU A 155 -26.74 -24.69 -24.13
C LEU A 155 -26.26 -24.30 -25.53
N ALA A 156 -26.34 -23.02 -25.89
CA ALA A 156 -25.81 -22.51 -27.16
C ALA A 156 -24.29 -22.74 -27.25
N ASN A 157 -23.56 -22.53 -26.15
CA ASN A 157 -22.12 -22.80 -26.07
C ASN A 157 -21.76 -24.29 -26.20
N ILE A 158 -22.57 -25.20 -25.65
CA ILE A 158 -22.39 -26.64 -25.82
C ILE A 158 -22.61 -27.04 -27.29
N ALA A 159 -23.68 -26.55 -27.90
CA ALA A 159 -24.05 -26.89 -29.27
C ALA A 159 -23.01 -26.42 -30.30
N HIS A 160 -22.32 -25.30 -30.02
CA HIS A 160 -21.35 -24.69 -30.92
C HIS A 160 -19.90 -24.80 -30.43
N ALA A 161 -19.63 -25.75 -29.53
CA ALA A 161 -18.28 -26.01 -29.09
C ALA A 161 -17.40 -26.52 -30.24
N PRO A 162 -16.14 -26.05 -30.36
CA PRO A 162 -15.24 -26.48 -31.43
C PRO A 162 -14.89 -27.97 -31.33
N ASN A 163 -14.97 -28.55 -30.13
CA ASN A 163 -14.80 -29.97 -29.87
C ASN A 163 -15.55 -30.38 -28.58
N ALA A 164 -15.78 -31.69 -28.41
CA ALA A 164 -16.49 -32.25 -27.26
C ALA A 164 -15.78 -31.97 -25.92
N VAL A 165 -14.46 -31.76 -25.93
CA VAL A 165 -13.66 -31.47 -24.74
C VAL A 165 -13.87 -30.02 -24.27
N ALA A 166 -14.04 -29.07 -25.19
CA ALA A 166 -14.27 -27.66 -24.90
C ALA A 166 -15.73 -27.38 -24.47
N ALA A 167 -16.68 -28.22 -24.91
CA ALA A 167 -18.10 -28.08 -24.58
C ALA A 167 -18.39 -27.88 -23.07
N PRO A 168 -17.87 -28.71 -22.13
CA PRO A 168 -18.10 -28.49 -20.71
C PRO A 168 -17.49 -27.18 -20.20
N PHE A 169 -16.33 -26.77 -20.70
CA PHE A 169 -15.70 -25.51 -20.28
C PHE A 169 -16.47 -24.29 -20.78
N MET A 170 -16.90 -24.28 -22.03
CA MET A 170 -17.68 -23.16 -22.57
C MET A 170 -19.08 -23.08 -21.94
N ALA A 171 -19.69 -24.20 -21.56
CA ALA A 171 -20.94 -24.22 -20.81
C ALA A 171 -20.81 -23.62 -19.40
N LEU A 172 -19.69 -23.91 -18.72
CA LEU A 172 -19.43 -23.47 -17.36
C LEU A 172 -19.09 -21.98 -17.26
N MET A 173 -18.62 -21.35 -18.34
CA MET A 173 -18.18 -19.94 -18.30
C MET A 173 -19.34 -18.96 -18.04
N PRO A 174 -20.47 -18.97 -18.77
CA PRO A 174 -21.65 -18.14 -18.45
C PRO A 174 -22.19 -18.43 -17.04
N ILE A 175 -22.23 -19.71 -16.66
CA ILE A 175 -22.69 -20.15 -15.33
C ILE A 175 -21.79 -19.58 -14.23
N GLY A 176 -20.48 -19.64 -14.40
CA GLY A 176 -19.50 -19.12 -13.45
C GLY A 176 -19.59 -17.60 -13.33
N ALA A 177 -19.74 -16.88 -14.44
CA ALA A 177 -19.91 -15.43 -14.45
C ALA A 177 -21.18 -15.00 -13.70
N ALA A 178 -22.33 -15.61 -14.03
CA ALA A 178 -23.59 -15.39 -13.35
C ALA A 178 -23.53 -15.72 -11.85
N TRP A 179 -22.82 -16.79 -11.49
CA TRP A 179 -22.66 -17.20 -10.09
C TRP A 179 -21.80 -16.22 -9.29
N VAL A 180 -20.72 -15.70 -9.85
CA VAL A 180 -19.89 -14.67 -9.20
C VAL A 180 -20.70 -13.39 -8.94
N ILE A 181 -21.49 -12.96 -9.93
CA ILE A 181 -22.40 -11.83 -9.79
C ILE A 181 -23.41 -12.09 -8.66
N GLU A 182 -24.00 -13.29 -8.62
CA GLU A 182 -24.97 -13.64 -7.59
C GLU A 182 -24.34 -13.75 -6.20
N LEU A 183 -23.09 -14.21 -6.08
CA LEU A 183 -22.38 -14.26 -4.80
C LEU A 183 -22.19 -12.87 -4.20
N ASP A 184 -21.83 -11.88 -5.01
CA ASP A 184 -21.71 -10.50 -4.56
C ASP A 184 -23.08 -9.93 -4.14
N LEU A 185 -24.14 -10.26 -4.88
CA LEU A 185 -25.51 -9.91 -4.49
C LEU A 185 -25.94 -10.59 -3.17
N ARG A 186 -25.60 -11.87 -2.98
CA ARG A 186 -25.88 -12.62 -1.74
C ARG A 186 -25.14 -12.04 -0.56
N ARG A 187 -23.86 -11.68 -0.72
CA ARG A 187 -23.05 -11.02 0.32
C ARG A 187 -23.63 -9.66 0.69
N ALA A 188 -23.99 -8.88 -0.33
CA ALA A 188 -24.64 -7.59 -0.19
C ALA A 188 -25.96 -7.67 0.59
N LEU A 189 -26.77 -8.70 0.34
CA LEU A 189 -28.05 -8.94 1.01
C LEU A 189 -27.89 -9.56 2.42
N ALA A 190 -26.83 -10.34 2.67
CA ALA A 190 -26.60 -11.00 3.97
C ALA A 190 -26.13 -10.05 5.08
N GLY A 191 -25.54 -8.90 4.73
CA GLY A 191 -25.03 -7.92 5.68
C GLY A 191 -23.77 -8.37 6.43
N LYS A 192 -22.93 -7.40 6.86
CA LYS A 192 -21.64 -7.66 7.53
C LYS A 192 -21.72 -8.48 8.82
N GLN A 193 -22.88 -8.61 9.46
CA GLN A 193 -23.04 -9.31 10.75
C GLN A 193 -23.01 -10.84 10.64
N VAL A 194 -23.29 -11.42 9.47
CA VAL A 194 -23.24 -12.89 9.26
C VAL A 194 -21.80 -13.38 9.00
N GLU A 195 -20.91 -12.49 8.55
CA GLU A 195 -19.50 -12.83 8.28
C GLU A 195 -18.66 -13.04 9.55
N GLU A 196 -18.97 -12.35 10.65
CA GLU A 196 -18.28 -12.56 11.94
C GLU A 196 -18.73 -13.84 12.64
N THR A 197 -20.01 -14.22 12.52
CA THR A 197 -20.52 -15.46 13.13
C THR A 197 -20.18 -16.72 12.31
N ALA A 198 -20.06 -16.63 10.99
CA ALA A 198 -19.68 -17.77 10.15
C ALA A 198 -18.18 -18.16 10.25
N GLN A 199 -17.35 -17.31 10.86
CA GLN A 199 -15.91 -17.57 11.03
C GLN A 199 -15.58 -18.52 12.19
N GLN A 200 -16.48 -18.72 13.15
CA GLN A 200 -16.28 -19.63 14.26
C GLN A 200 -17.11 -20.92 14.09
N GLY A 201 -16.45 -22.00 13.66
CA GLY A 201 -16.87 -23.36 13.99
C GLY A 201 -17.75 -24.13 13.00
N THR A 202 -18.14 -23.59 11.85
CA THR A 202 -18.86 -24.40 10.84
C THR A 202 -17.90 -25.18 9.93
N LYS A 203 -18.16 -26.49 9.81
CA LYS A 203 -17.39 -27.42 8.95
C LYS A 203 -17.30 -26.83 7.53
N PRO A 204 -16.11 -26.83 6.89
CA PRO A 204 -15.94 -26.24 5.58
C PRO A 204 -16.86 -26.96 4.57
N GLY A 205 -17.77 -26.21 3.95
CA GLY A 205 -18.63 -26.74 2.90
C GLY A 205 -17.81 -27.29 1.72
N PRO A 206 -18.43 -28.12 0.85
CA PRO A 206 -17.74 -28.84 -0.23
C PRO A 206 -16.95 -27.92 -1.18
N PHE A 207 -17.37 -26.67 -1.36
CA PHE A 207 -16.67 -25.69 -2.19
C PHE A 207 -15.48 -25.02 -1.47
N ARG A 208 -15.54 -24.87 -0.15
CA ARG A 208 -14.38 -24.44 0.63
C ARG A 208 -13.34 -25.55 0.65
N LEU A 209 -13.77 -26.82 0.66
CA LEU A 209 -12.90 -27.96 0.42
C LEU A 209 -12.30 -27.95 -0.99
N ALA A 210 -13.09 -27.70 -2.04
CA ALA A 210 -12.58 -27.58 -3.41
C ALA A 210 -11.60 -26.40 -3.57
N GLY A 211 -11.90 -25.24 -2.97
CA GLY A 211 -11.01 -24.09 -2.95
C GLY A 211 -9.74 -24.34 -2.13
N LEU A 212 -9.83 -25.08 -1.01
CA LEU A 212 -8.67 -25.52 -0.24
C LEU A 212 -7.85 -26.55 -1.01
N LEU A 213 -8.48 -27.48 -1.74
CA LEU A 213 -7.82 -28.45 -2.61
C LEU A 213 -7.13 -27.76 -3.77
N TRP A 214 -7.78 -26.78 -4.39
CA TRP A 214 -7.23 -25.95 -5.47
C TRP A 214 -6.05 -25.13 -4.97
N ARG A 215 -6.18 -24.45 -3.82
CA ARG A 215 -5.06 -23.75 -3.17
C ARG A 215 -3.93 -24.70 -2.80
N ARG A 216 -4.24 -25.93 -2.37
CA ARG A 216 -3.23 -26.96 -2.05
C ARG A 216 -2.52 -27.49 -3.31
N LEU A 217 -3.25 -27.64 -4.42
CA LEU A 217 -2.69 -28.00 -5.72
C LEU A 217 -1.76 -26.91 -6.25
N TRP A 218 -2.19 -25.64 -6.17
CA TRP A 218 -1.37 -24.50 -6.55
C TRP A 218 -0.19 -24.30 -5.60
N ALA A 219 -0.37 -24.41 -4.28
CA ALA A 219 0.72 -24.33 -3.32
C ALA A 219 1.74 -25.47 -3.52
N TRP A 220 1.30 -26.67 -3.89
CA TRP A 220 2.19 -27.76 -4.29
C TRP A 220 2.95 -27.43 -5.60
N GLY A 221 2.27 -26.83 -6.58
CA GLY A 221 2.87 -26.33 -7.81
C GLY A 221 3.92 -25.24 -7.55
N PHE A 222 3.58 -24.23 -6.74
CA PHE A 222 4.47 -23.14 -6.33
C PHE A 222 5.64 -23.63 -5.46
N ARG A 223 5.41 -24.63 -4.59
CA ARG A 223 6.46 -25.30 -3.82
C ARG A 223 7.45 -26.04 -4.72
N LYS A 224 6.99 -26.60 -5.84
CA LYS A 224 7.85 -27.25 -6.83
C LYS A 224 8.59 -26.23 -7.71
N SER A 225 8.03 -25.04 -7.90
CA SER A 225 8.62 -23.99 -8.73
C SER A 225 9.43 -22.94 -7.99
N GLY A 226 9.51 -23.00 -6.65
CA GLY A 226 10.33 -22.07 -5.84
C GLY A 226 9.91 -20.60 -5.93
N LEU A 227 8.67 -20.31 -6.35
CA LEU A 227 8.16 -18.95 -6.51
C LEU A 227 7.22 -18.63 -5.35
N ASP A 228 7.65 -17.72 -4.48
CA ASP A 228 6.84 -17.24 -3.36
C ASP A 228 6.02 -16.01 -3.79
N VAL A 229 4.71 -16.05 -3.54
CA VAL A 229 3.78 -14.95 -3.79
C VAL A 229 2.94 -14.71 -2.54
N THR A 230 3.12 -13.54 -1.94
CA THR A 230 2.40 -12.85 -0.83
C THR A 230 2.80 -13.16 0.63
N ASP A 231 3.19 -12.09 1.34
CA ASP A 231 3.64 -12.02 2.75
C ASP A 231 2.72 -12.66 3.80
N ARG A 232 1.42 -12.83 3.53
CA ARG A 232 0.49 -13.51 4.46
C ARG A 232 0.45 -15.03 4.29
N ALA A 233 0.82 -15.55 3.12
CA ALA A 233 1.05 -16.98 2.95
C ALA A 233 2.35 -17.41 3.67
N ASP A 234 3.24 -16.46 3.91
CA ASP A 234 4.58 -16.66 4.43
C ASP A 234 4.55 -17.28 5.84
N GLU A 235 3.82 -16.73 6.82
CA GLU A 235 3.77 -17.34 8.17
C GLU A 235 3.27 -18.80 8.19
N MET A 236 2.25 -19.13 7.39
CA MET A 236 1.73 -20.49 7.31
C MET A 236 2.69 -21.43 6.60
N VAL A 237 3.36 -20.96 5.55
CA VAL A 237 4.37 -21.72 4.81
C VAL A 237 5.60 -21.93 5.67
N ARG A 238 6.05 -20.91 6.40
CA ARG A 238 7.14 -20.97 7.39
C ARG A 238 6.85 -22.00 8.48
N ARG A 239 5.63 -21.98 9.06
CA ARG A 239 5.17 -23.00 10.02
C ARG A 239 5.14 -24.40 9.43
N ALA A 240 4.72 -24.53 8.17
CA ALA A 240 4.68 -25.83 7.49
C ALA A 240 6.09 -26.36 7.20
N ARG A 241 7.04 -25.51 6.79
CA ARG A 241 8.45 -25.87 6.57
C ARG A 241 9.11 -26.31 7.88
N ALA A 242 8.88 -25.58 8.98
CA ALA A 242 9.38 -25.98 10.30
C ALA A 242 8.82 -27.34 10.76
N ARG A 243 7.56 -27.65 10.45
CA ARG A 243 6.95 -28.97 10.73
C ARG A 243 7.54 -30.08 9.86
N ASP A 244 7.67 -29.86 8.55
CA ASP A 244 8.26 -30.83 7.62
C ASP A 244 9.72 -31.14 8.01
N ALA A 245 10.47 -30.13 8.46
CA ALA A 245 11.82 -30.28 8.99
C ALA A 245 11.88 -31.05 10.31
N ALA A 246 10.94 -30.80 11.24
CA ALA A 246 10.83 -31.56 12.48
C ALA A 246 10.50 -33.03 12.20
N ASP A 247 9.52 -33.31 11.33
CA ASP A 247 9.11 -34.68 11.00
C ASP A 247 10.24 -35.44 10.27
N ALA A 248 10.96 -34.78 9.36
CA ALA A 248 12.10 -35.38 8.65
C ALA A 248 13.30 -35.65 9.56
N SER A 249 13.62 -34.74 10.46
CA SER A 249 14.70 -34.91 11.46
C SER A 249 14.35 -35.96 12.52
N TYR A 250 13.08 -36.08 12.90
CA TYR A 250 12.60 -37.17 13.75
C TYR A 250 12.70 -38.54 13.06
N ALA A 251 12.30 -38.64 11.79
CA ALA A 251 12.44 -39.87 11.01
C ALA A 251 13.91 -40.31 10.88
N LEU A 252 14.83 -39.36 10.70
CA LEU A 252 16.27 -39.61 10.73
C LEU A 252 16.72 -40.16 12.09
N ARG A 253 16.29 -39.55 13.19
CA ARG A 253 16.60 -40.03 14.56
C ARG A 253 16.10 -41.45 14.79
N LYS A 254 14.88 -41.78 14.37
CA LYS A 254 14.30 -43.12 14.53
C LYS A 254 15.11 -44.17 13.76
N ALA A 255 15.47 -43.88 12.51
CA ALA A 255 16.27 -44.77 11.71
C ALA A 255 17.68 -44.99 12.30
N LEU A 256 18.31 -43.95 12.85
CA LEU A 256 19.61 -44.08 13.53
C LEU A 256 19.53 -44.94 14.80
N LYS A 257 18.47 -44.80 15.62
CA LYS A 257 18.25 -45.67 16.79
C LYS A 257 18.02 -47.13 16.40
N GLU A 258 17.29 -47.37 15.32
CA GLU A 258 17.04 -48.72 14.81
C GLU A 258 18.31 -49.36 14.25
N GLN A 259 19.19 -48.55 13.64
CA GLN A 259 20.53 -48.97 13.26
C GLN A 259 21.36 -49.40 14.48
N GLU A 260 21.43 -48.55 15.51
CA GLU A 260 22.18 -48.80 16.74
C GLU A 260 21.72 -50.09 17.45
N ARG A 261 20.40 -50.30 17.56
CA ARG A 261 19.83 -51.53 18.12
C ARG A 261 20.19 -52.77 17.31
N LEU A 262 20.15 -52.68 15.99
CA LEU A 262 20.53 -53.80 15.11
C LEU A 262 22.04 -54.09 15.19
N GLU A 263 22.87 -53.06 15.37
CA GLU A 263 24.31 -53.22 15.58
C GLU A 263 24.63 -53.88 16.92
N GLU A 264 23.93 -53.52 18.00
CA GLU A 264 24.07 -54.12 19.32
C GLU A 264 23.69 -55.61 19.32
N VAL A 265 22.55 -55.97 18.72
CA VAL A 265 22.12 -57.38 18.57
C VAL A 265 23.12 -58.18 17.74
N LEU A 266 23.77 -57.56 16.75
CA LEU A 266 24.80 -58.19 15.93
C LEU A 266 26.15 -58.33 16.64
N GLN A 267 26.44 -57.51 17.65
CA GLN A 267 27.62 -57.63 18.50
C GLN A 267 27.47 -58.75 19.55
N ASP A 268 26.26 -58.91 20.10
CA ASP A 268 25.96 -59.94 21.11
C ASP A 268 25.70 -61.34 20.52
N ALA A 269 25.44 -61.43 19.21
CA ALA A 269 25.19 -62.71 18.55
C ALA A 269 26.47 -63.57 18.46
N PRO A 270 26.49 -64.81 18.99
CA PRO A 270 27.64 -65.68 18.89
C PRO A 270 27.95 -66.00 17.42
N VAL A 271 29.20 -65.81 17.02
CA VAL A 271 29.67 -66.03 15.64
C VAL A 271 29.59 -67.51 15.30
N SER A 272 28.43 -67.93 14.81
CA SER A 272 28.21 -69.24 14.21
C SER A 272 29.14 -69.39 13.00
N ARG A 273 30.23 -70.15 13.17
CA ARG A 273 31.13 -70.60 12.10
C ARG A 273 30.42 -71.63 11.21
N GLY A 274 29.42 -71.18 10.45
CA GLY A 274 28.69 -72.01 9.49
C GLY A 274 28.41 -71.22 8.22
N LYS A 275 29.05 -71.62 7.11
CA LYS A 275 28.89 -71.00 5.79
C LYS A 275 27.41 -70.94 5.38
N GLY A 276 26.92 -69.73 5.08
CA GLY A 276 25.90 -69.54 4.04
C GLY A 276 24.63 -68.76 4.38
N LYS A 277 24.26 -68.57 5.65
CA LYS A 277 23.05 -67.80 5.99
C LYS A 277 23.44 -66.47 6.62
N VAL A 278 23.44 -65.40 5.81
CA VAL A 278 23.47 -64.02 6.31
C VAL A 278 22.28 -63.89 7.27
N SER A 279 22.55 -63.57 8.54
CA SER A 279 21.51 -63.43 9.55
C SER A 279 20.46 -62.40 9.06
N PRO A 280 19.18 -62.63 9.35
CA PRO A 280 18.12 -61.71 8.93
C PRO A 280 18.39 -60.28 9.43
N GLU A 281 19.02 -60.11 10.59
CA GLU A 281 19.38 -58.78 11.13
C GLU A 281 20.44 -58.08 10.28
N ARG A 282 21.45 -58.79 9.76
CA ARG A 282 22.45 -58.17 8.85
C ARG A 282 21.81 -57.67 7.55
N LYS A 283 20.84 -58.41 7.00
CA LYS A 283 20.10 -57.97 5.80
C LYS A 283 19.28 -56.71 6.10
N GLN A 284 18.57 -56.70 7.24
CA GLN A 284 17.81 -55.53 7.68
C GLN A 284 18.72 -54.31 7.88
N LEU A 285 19.88 -54.47 8.52
CA LEU A 285 20.87 -53.40 8.67
C LEU A 285 21.33 -52.84 7.30
N THR A 286 21.65 -53.71 6.34
CA THR A 286 22.09 -53.25 5.00
C THR A 286 20.99 -52.50 4.23
N VAL A 287 19.72 -52.90 4.38
CA VAL A 287 18.59 -52.21 3.78
C VAL A 287 18.38 -50.87 4.47
N LEU A 288 18.38 -50.85 5.81
CA LEU A 288 18.23 -49.64 6.62
C LEU A 288 19.33 -48.61 6.31
N ASN A 289 20.60 -49.04 6.22
CA ASN A 289 21.72 -48.16 5.86
C ASN A 289 21.55 -47.57 4.45
N ARG A 290 21.11 -48.38 3.49
CA ARG A 290 20.84 -47.90 2.13
C ARG A 290 19.69 -46.91 2.09
N GLU A 291 18.65 -47.08 2.92
CA GLU A 291 17.54 -46.14 3.02
C GLU A 291 17.93 -44.85 3.76
N LEU A 292 18.74 -44.97 4.82
CA LEU A 292 19.33 -43.86 5.56
C LEU A 292 20.11 -42.93 4.62
N GLU A 293 21.03 -43.48 3.82
CA GLU A 293 21.87 -42.70 2.91
C GLU A 293 21.10 -42.12 1.73
N LYS A 294 20.22 -42.90 1.09
CA LYS A 294 19.59 -42.47 -0.17
C LYS A 294 18.33 -41.65 -0.01
N LYS A 295 17.62 -41.78 1.11
CA LYS A 295 16.28 -41.17 1.27
C LYS A 295 16.18 -40.34 2.55
N ILE A 296 16.53 -40.89 3.70
CA ILE A 296 16.17 -40.29 4.99
C ILE A 296 17.09 -39.11 5.32
N ARG A 297 18.41 -39.29 5.22
CA ARG A 297 19.42 -38.24 5.48
C ARG A 297 19.31 -37.05 4.52
N PRO A 298 19.27 -37.21 3.18
CA PRO A 298 19.15 -36.07 2.27
C PRO A 298 17.80 -35.35 2.40
N LYS A 299 16.71 -36.06 2.73
CA LYS A 299 15.40 -35.43 2.97
C LYS A 299 15.40 -34.60 4.25
N ALA A 300 16.04 -35.07 5.32
CA ALA A 300 16.18 -34.30 6.56
C ALA A 300 17.07 -33.07 6.37
N GLN A 301 18.19 -33.19 5.64
CA GLN A 301 19.06 -32.07 5.30
C GLN A 301 18.34 -31.01 4.47
N ALA A 302 17.68 -31.41 3.38
CA ALA A 302 16.94 -30.48 2.53
C ALA A 302 15.78 -29.80 3.28
N ALA A 303 15.07 -30.52 4.16
CA ALA A 303 14.00 -29.93 4.96
C ALA A 303 14.54 -28.93 5.99
N LEU A 304 15.69 -29.20 6.62
CA LEU A 304 16.35 -28.27 7.54
C LEU A 304 16.88 -27.02 6.83
N GLU A 305 17.48 -27.17 5.64
CA GLU A 305 17.93 -26.04 4.82
C GLU A 305 16.77 -25.14 4.35
N MET A 306 15.62 -25.75 4.01
CA MET A 306 14.42 -25.01 3.61
C MET A 306 13.69 -24.31 4.77
N ALA A 307 13.89 -24.76 6.01
CA ALA A 307 13.22 -24.22 7.19
C ALA A 307 13.93 -22.99 7.79
N ASP A 308 14.91 -22.42 7.08
CA ASP A 308 15.75 -21.27 7.46
C ASP A 308 15.94 -21.14 8.97
N THR A 309 16.75 -22.03 9.54
CA THR A 309 17.01 -22.09 10.99
C THR A 309 17.67 -20.82 11.55
N GLN A 310 18.02 -19.84 10.70
CA GLN A 310 18.51 -18.53 11.14
C GLN A 310 17.36 -17.61 11.59
N ASP A 311 16.12 -17.85 11.15
CA ASP A 311 14.94 -17.16 11.68
C ASP A 311 14.61 -17.70 13.09
N PRO A 312 14.71 -16.87 14.15
CA PRO A 312 14.48 -17.31 15.52
C PRO A 312 13.05 -17.85 15.74
N GLU A 313 12.06 -17.41 14.96
CA GLU A 313 10.69 -17.93 15.10
C GLU A 313 10.53 -19.34 14.51
N GLN A 314 11.17 -19.60 13.37
CA GLN A 314 11.15 -20.92 12.73
C GLN A 314 11.97 -21.92 13.52
N GLY A 315 13.14 -21.52 14.02
CA GLY A 315 13.96 -22.33 14.92
C GLY A 315 13.22 -22.74 16.19
N LEU A 316 12.47 -21.81 16.80
CA LEU A 316 11.70 -22.10 18.01
C LEU A 316 10.53 -23.05 17.73
N GLN A 317 9.83 -22.90 16.60
CA GLN A 317 8.75 -23.82 16.20
C GLN A 317 9.28 -25.22 15.86
N LEU A 318 10.43 -25.31 15.18
CA LEU A 318 11.12 -26.56 14.91
C LEU A 318 11.47 -27.27 16.22
N MET A 319 12.07 -26.56 17.18
CA MET A 319 12.44 -27.10 18.49
C MET A 319 11.22 -27.56 19.29
N GLN A 320 10.15 -26.76 19.35
CA GLN A 320 8.90 -27.14 20.02
C GLN A 320 8.30 -28.41 19.42
N ARG A 321 8.26 -28.50 18.09
CA ARG A 321 7.72 -29.67 17.40
C ARG A 321 8.60 -30.90 17.60
N MET A 322 9.91 -30.76 17.55
CA MET A 322 10.86 -31.84 17.83
C MET A 322 10.75 -32.33 19.27
N ALA A 323 10.58 -31.44 20.23
CA ALA A 323 10.37 -31.80 21.63
C ALA A 323 9.06 -32.58 21.79
N TRP A 324 7.99 -32.13 21.13
CA TRP A 324 6.71 -32.85 21.12
C TRP A 324 6.81 -34.23 20.46
N LEU A 325 7.44 -34.36 19.29
CA LEU A 325 7.59 -35.63 18.57
C LEU A 325 8.47 -36.65 19.31
N THR A 326 9.47 -36.18 20.05
CA THR A 326 10.44 -37.06 20.71
C THR A 326 10.02 -37.51 22.10
N ARG A 327 9.09 -36.78 22.74
CA ARG A 327 8.57 -37.06 24.09
C ARG A 327 7.07 -37.38 24.09
N ALA A 328 6.42 -37.53 22.92
CA ALA A 328 5.00 -37.87 22.83
C ALA A 328 4.66 -39.22 23.50
N ASP A 329 5.54 -40.22 23.37
CA ASP A 329 5.37 -41.52 24.02
C ASP A 329 5.54 -41.42 25.54
N ASP A 330 6.45 -40.56 26.02
CA ASP A 330 6.64 -40.28 27.46
C ASP A 330 5.41 -39.56 28.03
N VAL A 331 4.86 -38.55 27.32
CA VAL A 331 3.63 -37.83 27.71
C VAL A 331 2.39 -38.72 27.67
N ALA A 332 2.36 -39.74 26.80
CA ALA A 332 1.27 -40.72 26.72
C ALA A 332 1.33 -41.78 27.82
N LEU A 333 2.50 -41.99 28.44
CA LEU A 333 2.73 -42.95 29.53
C LEU A 333 2.71 -42.31 30.93
N LEU A 334 2.53 -40.99 31.01
CA LEU A 334 2.57 -40.23 32.24
C LEU A 334 1.19 -40.18 32.93
N ASP A 335 1.13 -40.61 34.19
CA ASP A 335 -0.04 -40.44 35.06
C ASP A 335 -0.21 -38.97 35.46
N TYR A 336 -1.36 -38.37 35.18
CA TYR A 336 -1.65 -36.94 35.42
C TYR A 336 -2.03 -36.64 36.88
N GLY A 337 -1.12 -36.90 37.81
CA GLY A 337 -1.22 -36.47 39.21
C GLY A 337 -0.54 -35.12 39.47
N PRO A 338 -0.94 -34.36 40.51
CA PRO A 338 -0.36 -33.05 40.86
C PRO A 338 1.13 -33.07 41.21
N ASP A 339 1.68 -34.25 41.54
CA ASP A 339 3.11 -34.48 41.83
C ASP A 339 3.79 -35.38 40.77
N SER A 340 3.22 -35.48 39.56
CA SER A 340 3.74 -36.37 38.52
C SER A 340 4.94 -35.75 37.77
N PRO A 341 5.89 -36.58 37.30
CA PRO A 341 6.97 -36.14 36.41
C PRO A 341 6.48 -35.56 35.07
N ALA A 342 5.17 -35.66 34.79
CA ALA A 342 4.51 -35.05 33.64
C ALA A 342 4.45 -33.53 33.74
N MET A 343 4.22 -33.02 34.95
CA MET A 343 4.17 -31.57 35.20
C MET A 343 5.57 -30.96 35.13
N GLU A 344 6.59 -31.64 35.66
CA GLU A 344 7.99 -31.23 35.55
C GLU A 344 8.44 -31.15 34.07
N LEU A 345 7.98 -32.09 33.25
CA LEU A 345 8.24 -32.12 31.80
C LEU A 345 7.47 -31.05 31.02
N LEU A 346 6.23 -30.73 31.43
CA LEU A 346 5.44 -29.62 30.87
C LEU A 346 6.02 -28.26 31.29
N GLU A 347 6.61 -28.17 32.48
CA GLU A 347 7.31 -26.99 33.00
C GLU A 347 8.65 -26.75 32.29
N GLU A 348 9.44 -27.79 32.00
CA GLU A 348 10.65 -27.67 31.15
C GLU A 348 10.30 -27.29 29.70
N LEU A 349 9.18 -27.77 29.17
CA LEU A 349 8.67 -27.41 27.84
C LEU A 349 8.07 -26.01 27.78
N ASN A 350 7.96 -25.30 28.91
CA ASN A 350 7.44 -23.94 28.99
C ASN A 350 8.42 -22.87 28.46
N ILE A 351 9.18 -23.22 27.42
CA ILE A 351 9.83 -22.33 26.44
C ILE A 351 8.80 -21.35 25.83
N ALA A 352 7.51 -21.69 25.90
CA ALA A 352 6.40 -20.82 25.50
C ALA A 352 6.36 -19.48 26.27
N ALA A 353 6.61 -19.46 27.58
CA ALA A 353 6.56 -18.22 28.36
C ALA A 353 7.74 -17.27 28.04
N ASN A 354 8.94 -17.82 27.78
CA ASN A 354 10.06 -17.02 27.26
C ASN A 354 9.83 -16.56 25.80
N ALA A 355 9.14 -17.36 24.98
CA ALA A 355 8.79 -16.98 23.62
C ALA A 355 7.75 -15.84 23.58
N GLU A 356 6.79 -15.85 24.51
CA GLU A 356 5.78 -14.79 24.65
C GLU A 356 6.41 -13.47 25.13
N PHE A 357 7.35 -13.54 26.09
CA PHE A 357 8.16 -12.39 26.52
C PHE A 357 9.02 -11.79 25.39
N ILE A 358 9.67 -12.63 24.57
CA ILE A 358 10.45 -12.14 23.42
C ILE A 358 9.54 -11.52 22.35
N LYS A 359 8.35 -12.07 22.13
CA LYS A 359 7.36 -11.53 21.17
C LYS A 359 6.75 -10.22 21.63
N SER A 360 6.36 -10.10 22.89
CA SER A 360 5.81 -8.84 23.44
C SER A 360 6.87 -7.74 23.43
N ARG A 361 8.13 -8.05 23.78
CA ARG A 361 9.24 -7.10 23.71
C ARG A 361 9.55 -6.64 22.27
N LYS A 362 9.51 -7.54 21.29
CA LYS A 362 9.67 -7.16 19.87
C LYS A 362 8.53 -6.28 19.37
N ARG A 363 7.27 -6.61 19.72
CA ARG A 363 6.12 -5.75 19.39
C ARG A 363 6.26 -4.36 20.00
N ALA A 364 6.68 -4.26 21.26
CA ALA A 364 6.94 -2.97 21.90
C ALA A 364 8.01 -2.16 21.13
N GLN A 365 9.10 -2.79 20.70
CA GLN A 365 10.15 -2.14 19.90
C GLN A 365 9.67 -1.72 18.49
N GLU A 366 8.83 -2.52 17.84
CA GLU A 366 8.26 -2.19 16.53
C GLU A 366 7.28 -1.02 16.61
N GLU A 367 6.45 -0.96 17.65
CA GLU A 367 5.52 0.16 17.86
C GLU A 367 6.26 1.43 18.30
N GLU A 368 7.34 1.33 19.06
CA GLU A 368 8.22 2.48 19.38
C GLU A 368 8.89 3.05 18.12
N LYS A 369 9.35 2.20 17.20
CA LYS A 369 9.89 2.66 15.91
C LYS A 369 8.84 3.39 15.09
N LYS A 370 7.62 2.85 15.01
CA LYS A 370 6.50 3.53 14.32
C LYS A 370 6.16 4.88 14.95
N ALA A 371 6.21 4.98 16.28
CA ALA A 371 6.03 6.26 16.96
C ALA A 371 7.14 7.26 16.61
N ALA A 372 8.40 6.82 16.59
CA ALA A 372 9.54 7.66 16.20
C ALA A 372 9.45 8.12 14.73
N ASP A 373 9.04 7.23 13.81
CA ASP A 373 8.86 7.56 12.39
C ASP A 373 7.70 8.56 12.20
N ALA A 374 6.60 8.40 12.94
CA ALA A 374 5.47 9.34 12.92
C ALA A 374 5.84 10.71 13.50
N GLU A 375 6.67 10.76 14.55
CA GLU A 375 7.21 12.01 15.08
C GLU A 375 8.17 12.71 14.10
N ALA A 376 9.00 11.95 13.39
CA ALA A 376 9.87 12.49 12.34
C ALA A 376 9.04 13.09 11.20
N ALA A 377 8.01 12.38 10.72
CA ALA A 377 7.08 12.88 9.70
C ALA A 377 6.32 14.13 10.17
N SER A 378 5.94 14.19 11.45
CA SER A 378 5.31 15.39 12.03
C SER A 378 6.26 16.60 12.02
N LYS A 379 7.54 16.41 12.35
CA LYS A 379 8.56 17.48 12.29
C LYS A 379 8.78 17.98 10.87
N GLU A 380 8.82 17.09 9.88
CA GLU A 380 8.92 17.47 8.47
C GLU A 380 7.70 18.27 8.00
N ALA A 381 6.48 17.83 8.37
CA ALA A 381 5.25 18.55 8.05
C ALA A 381 5.19 19.95 8.68
N VAL A 382 5.73 20.12 9.89
CA VAL A 382 5.85 21.45 10.54
C VAL A 382 6.84 22.33 9.79
N ALA A 383 8.00 21.81 9.38
CA ALA A 383 8.98 22.57 8.61
C ALA A 383 8.41 23.00 7.24
N GLU A 384 7.71 22.12 6.52
CA GLU A 384 7.04 22.47 5.26
C GLU A 384 5.95 23.53 5.44
N ARG A 385 5.23 23.47 6.55
CA ARG A 385 4.22 24.48 6.91
C ARG A 385 4.85 25.85 7.12
N GLU A 386 5.94 25.94 7.87
CA GLU A 386 6.62 27.23 8.10
C GLU A 386 7.10 27.85 6.78
N VAL A 387 7.59 27.04 5.85
CA VAL A 387 7.98 27.50 4.50
C VAL A 387 6.77 27.98 3.71
N ALA A 388 5.64 27.28 3.77
CA ALA A 388 4.41 27.66 3.08
C ALA A 388 3.74 28.91 3.69
N GLU A 389 3.79 29.09 5.01
CA GLU A 389 3.31 30.30 5.70
C GLU A 389 4.13 31.52 5.31
N LYS A 390 5.48 31.42 5.29
CA LYS A 390 6.36 32.49 4.81
C LYS A 390 6.05 32.90 3.37
N ARG A 391 5.86 31.92 2.47
CA ARG A 391 5.48 32.20 1.07
C ARG A 391 4.11 32.86 0.95
N LEU A 392 3.14 32.49 1.79
CA LEU A 392 1.84 33.16 1.81
C LEU A 392 1.95 34.61 2.30
N GLU A 393 2.77 34.88 3.31
CA GLU A 393 3.01 36.25 3.78
C GLU A 393 3.69 37.10 2.71
N GLU A 394 4.67 36.55 1.99
CA GLU A 394 5.33 37.20 0.85
C GLU A 394 4.33 37.50 -0.28
N LEU A 395 3.49 36.53 -0.66
CA LEU A 395 2.46 36.73 -1.69
C LEU A 395 1.39 37.72 -1.27
N LYS A 396 0.98 37.74 0.00
CA LYS A 396 0.03 38.75 0.50
C LYS A 396 0.59 40.16 0.37
N LYS A 397 1.86 40.36 0.74
CA LYS A 397 2.53 41.65 0.55
C LYS A 397 2.61 42.04 -0.93
N ALA A 398 2.99 41.10 -1.79
CA ALA A 398 3.04 41.32 -3.23
C ALA A 398 1.65 41.65 -3.83
N LEU A 399 0.58 41.03 -3.33
CA LEU A 399 -0.79 41.29 -3.76
C LEU A 399 -1.29 42.65 -3.29
N GLU A 400 -0.97 43.07 -2.06
CA GLU A 400 -1.25 44.42 -1.57
C GLU A 400 -0.49 45.50 -2.35
N GLU A 401 0.77 45.25 -2.70
CA GLU A 401 1.58 46.14 -3.54
C GLU A 401 1.02 46.23 -4.96
N ALA A 402 0.73 45.10 -5.60
CA ALA A 402 0.11 45.07 -6.93
C ALA A 402 -1.29 45.72 -6.95
N GLY A 403 -2.07 45.57 -5.88
CA GLY A 403 -3.37 46.23 -5.71
C GLY A 403 -3.24 47.75 -5.63
N LYS A 404 -2.25 48.25 -4.87
CA LYS A 404 -1.96 49.70 -4.80
C LYS A 404 -1.51 50.25 -6.16
N GLU A 405 -0.63 49.54 -6.87
CA GLU A 405 -0.20 49.93 -8.23
C GLU A 405 -1.39 49.95 -9.22
N ALA A 406 -2.28 48.97 -9.14
CA ALA A 406 -3.50 48.92 -9.96
C ALA A 406 -4.48 50.05 -9.63
N GLU A 407 -4.66 50.39 -8.35
CA GLU A 407 -5.51 51.52 -7.95
C GLU A 407 -4.92 52.87 -8.35
N GLU A 408 -3.61 53.07 -8.20
CA GLU A 408 -2.93 54.30 -8.61
C GLU A 408 -2.97 54.50 -10.12
N THR A 409 -2.78 53.44 -10.90
CA THR A 409 -2.89 53.50 -12.37
C THR A 409 -4.34 53.74 -12.80
N ALA A 410 -5.33 53.13 -12.14
CA ALA A 410 -6.74 53.38 -12.39
C ALA A 410 -7.16 54.82 -12.04
N ARG A 411 -6.66 55.39 -10.95
CA ARG A 411 -6.91 56.79 -10.57
C ARG A 411 -6.31 57.77 -11.58
N LYS A 412 -5.04 57.57 -11.98
CA LYS A 412 -4.40 58.38 -13.03
C LYS A 412 -5.18 58.32 -14.35
N ALA A 413 -5.61 57.12 -14.75
CA ALA A 413 -6.44 56.95 -15.94
C ALA A 413 -7.83 57.62 -15.82
N ALA A 414 -8.42 57.70 -14.63
CA ALA A 414 -9.70 58.38 -14.39
C ALA A 414 -9.54 59.92 -14.39
N GLU A 415 -8.48 60.45 -13.78
CA GLU A 415 -8.16 61.88 -13.79
C GLU A 415 -7.86 62.38 -15.20
N GLU A 416 -7.16 61.59 -16.01
CA GLU A 416 -6.92 61.91 -17.43
C GLU A 416 -8.22 61.92 -18.23
N ARG A 417 -9.15 60.98 -18.00
CA ARG A 417 -10.49 60.99 -18.63
C ARG A 417 -11.30 62.23 -18.29
N GLU A 418 -11.30 62.67 -17.02
CA GLU A 418 -12.01 63.88 -16.63
C GLU A 418 -11.38 65.16 -17.22
N ALA A 419 -10.05 65.21 -17.32
CA ALA A 419 -9.34 66.31 -17.96
C ALA A 419 -9.63 66.38 -19.46
N GLU A 420 -9.74 65.22 -20.13
CA GLU A 420 -10.11 65.11 -21.55
C GLU A 420 -11.54 65.57 -21.83
N GLU A 421 -12.50 65.16 -21.01
CA GLU A 421 -13.89 65.59 -21.17
C GLU A 421 -14.04 67.11 -21.03
N LYS A 422 -13.27 67.73 -20.13
CA LYS A 422 -13.25 69.19 -19.95
C LYS A 422 -12.61 69.90 -21.15
N ARG A 423 -11.51 69.38 -21.69
CA ARG A 423 -10.84 69.95 -22.89
C ARG A 423 -11.69 69.80 -24.15
N LEU A 424 -12.37 68.68 -24.34
CA LEU A 424 -13.29 68.47 -25.47
C LEU A 424 -14.54 69.36 -25.39
N LYS A 425 -15.01 69.69 -24.19
CA LYS A 425 -16.10 70.67 -24.00
C LYS A 425 -15.64 72.09 -24.35
N ALA A 426 -14.48 72.51 -23.86
CA ALA A 426 -13.91 73.83 -24.19
C ALA A 426 -13.71 74.02 -25.71
N LEU A 427 -13.17 73.02 -26.41
CA LEU A 427 -12.99 73.07 -27.87
C LEU A 427 -14.32 73.10 -28.65
N ARG A 428 -15.40 72.51 -28.11
CA ARG A 428 -16.75 72.60 -28.70
C ARG A 428 -17.38 73.98 -28.48
N GLU A 429 -17.11 74.60 -27.34
CA GLU A 429 -17.58 75.95 -27.00
C GLU A 429 -16.86 77.01 -27.86
N GLU A 430 -15.55 76.89 -28.06
CA GLU A 430 -14.79 77.77 -28.98
C GLU A 430 -15.26 77.66 -30.43
N ARG A 431 -15.61 76.45 -30.88
CA ARG A 431 -16.19 76.24 -32.22
C ARG A 431 -17.56 76.91 -32.37
N ALA A 432 -18.41 76.84 -31.34
CA ALA A 432 -19.72 77.47 -31.36
C ALA A 432 -19.64 79.01 -31.36
N LEU A 433 -18.60 79.59 -30.74
CA LEU A 433 -18.32 81.02 -30.78
C LEU A 433 -17.84 81.48 -32.16
N LEU A 434 -16.98 80.70 -32.82
CA LEU A 434 -16.43 81.03 -34.14
C LEU A 434 -17.45 80.90 -35.28
N GLU A 435 -18.46 80.04 -35.16
CA GLU A 435 -19.55 79.91 -36.14
C GLU A 435 -20.57 81.08 -36.08
N SER A 436 -20.43 82.04 -35.15
CA SER A 436 -21.44 83.08 -34.87
C SER A 436 -21.12 84.52 -35.32
N SER A 437 -19.98 84.78 -35.98
CA SER A 437 -19.60 86.15 -36.39
C SER A 437 -19.81 86.44 -37.89
N ASP A 438 -20.81 87.27 -38.22
CA ASP A 438 -21.08 87.81 -39.56
C ASP A 438 -20.39 89.17 -39.78
N ALA A 439 -19.62 89.35 -40.89
CA ALA A 439 -19.44 90.67 -41.55
C ALA A 439 -18.67 90.64 -42.92
N THR A 440 -19.39 91.00 -44.00
CA THR A 440 -18.99 91.69 -45.27
C THR A 440 -17.86 91.17 -46.21
N SER A 441 -18.24 90.93 -47.46
CA SER A 441 -17.69 89.95 -48.43
C SER A 441 -16.41 90.27 -49.22
N ALA A 442 -15.70 91.38 -49.02
CA ALA A 442 -14.53 91.70 -49.88
C ALA A 442 -13.16 91.67 -49.17
N GLN A 443 -13.10 92.07 -47.89
CA GLN A 443 -11.90 91.88 -47.06
C GLN A 443 -11.85 90.49 -46.42
N LEU A 444 -12.99 89.78 -46.44
CA LEU A 444 -13.10 88.41 -45.98
C LEU A 444 -12.25 87.46 -46.81
N TYR A 445 -12.23 87.48 -48.14
CA TYR A 445 -11.57 86.41 -48.90
C TYR A 445 -10.05 86.27 -48.70
N GLN A 446 -9.33 87.36 -48.45
CA GLN A 446 -7.88 87.29 -48.17
C GLN A 446 -7.58 86.91 -46.73
N LYS A 447 -8.27 87.53 -45.76
CA LYS A 447 -8.13 87.17 -44.35
C LYS A 447 -8.66 85.77 -44.06
N THR A 448 -9.74 85.34 -44.70
CA THR A 448 -10.28 83.98 -44.56
C THR A 448 -9.39 82.94 -45.21
N ALA A 449 -8.61 83.26 -46.24
CA ALA A 449 -7.63 82.33 -46.79
C ALA A 449 -6.46 82.10 -45.82
N GLU A 450 -5.92 83.17 -45.25
CA GLU A 450 -4.85 83.10 -44.24
C GLU A 450 -5.35 82.49 -42.91
N GLU A 451 -6.56 82.85 -42.48
CA GLU A 451 -7.22 82.27 -41.30
C GLU A 451 -7.64 80.81 -41.57
N LEU A 452 -8.08 80.44 -42.78
CA LEU A 452 -8.33 79.02 -43.14
C LEU A 452 -7.04 78.21 -43.15
N GLU A 453 -5.92 78.77 -43.59
CA GLU A 453 -4.64 78.08 -43.58
C GLU A 453 -4.09 77.95 -42.15
N GLY A 454 -4.22 79.00 -41.33
CA GLY A 454 -3.93 78.97 -39.90
C GLY A 454 -4.80 77.95 -39.15
N LEU A 455 -6.11 77.94 -39.41
CA LEU A 455 -7.07 76.99 -38.83
C LEU A 455 -6.82 75.57 -39.33
N LYS A 456 -6.45 75.36 -40.60
CA LYS A 456 -6.06 74.03 -41.11
C LYS A 456 -4.80 73.50 -40.43
N ASN A 457 -3.81 74.37 -40.20
CA ASN A 457 -2.58 74.00 -39.49
C ASN A 457 -2.87 73.69 -38.02
N GLN A 458 -3.75 74.46 -37.36
CA GLN A 458 -4.21 74.17 -36.00
C GLN A 458 -5.01 72.86 -35.93
N LEU A 459 -5.88 72.59 -36.89
CA LEU A 459 -6.66 71.34 -36.95
C LEU A 459 -5.75 70.13 -37.21
N ALA A 460 -4.73 70.28 -38.05
CA ALA A 460 -3.69 69.25 -38.25
C ALA A 460 -2.84 69.03 -36.99
N GLY A 461 -2.52 70.09 -36.25
CA GLY A 461 -1.85 70.02 -34.93
C GLY A 461 -2.70 69.27 -33.90
N LEU A 462 -3.97 69.65 -33.75
CA LEU A 462 -4.93 69.00 -32.86
C LEU A 462 -5.20 67.53 -33.25
N GLN A 463 -5.19 67.22 -34.54
CA GLN A 463 -5.34 65.84 -35.01
C GLN A 463 -4.11 64.98 -34.67
N LYS A 464 -2.90 65.55 -34.75
CA LYS A 464 -1.66 64.88 -34.30
C LYS A 464 -1.65 64.68 -32.79
N GLU A 465 -2.01 65.71 -32.01
CA GLU A 465 -2.13 65.60 -30.56
C GLU A 465 -3.17 64.56 -30.15
N ARG A 466 -4.33 64.52 -30.83
CA ARG A 466 -5.35 63.48 -30.61
C ARG A 466 -4.83 62.07 -30.94
N SER A 467 -4.00 61.90 -31.96
CA SER A 467 -3.40 60.60 -32.27
C SER A 467 -2.37 60.17 -31.22
N GLN A 468 -1.49 61.09 -30.79
CA GLN A 468 -0.50 60.81 -29.75
C GLN A 468 -1.15 60.49 -28.40
N LEU A 469 -2.24 61.20 -28.07
CA LEU A 469 -3.05 60.93 -26.87
C LEU A 469 -3.81 59.60 -26.97
N GLY A 470 -4.32 59.26 -28.16
CA GLY A 470 -4.92 57.95 -28.41
C GLY A 470 -3.93 56.80 -28.18
N ASP A 471 -2.67 57.00 -28.58
CA ASP A 471 -1.60 56.02 -28.38
C ASP A 471 -1.18 55.92 -26.90
N SER A 472 -1.06 57.04 -26.17
CA SER A 472 -0.76 57.01 -24.73
C SER A 472 -1.89 56.37 -23.91
N TYR A 473 -3.15 56.63 -24.28
CA TYR A 473 -4.32 55.98 -23.68
C TYR A 473 -4.31 54.47 -23.90
N ALA A 474 -4.02 54.03 -25.13
CA ALA A 474 -3.93 52.62 -25.45
C ALA A 474 -2.81 51.92 -24.66
N GLN A 475 -1.70 52.62 -24.39
CA GLN A 475 -0.62 52.11 -23.55
C GLN A 475 -1.02 52.01 -22.08
N LEU A 476 -1.67 53.03 -21.51
CA LEU A 476 -2.18 53.02 -20.14
C LEU A 476 -3.24 51.92 -19.92
N GLN A 477 -4.13 51.73 -20.89
CA GLN A 477 -5.14 50.67 -20.83
C GLN A 477 -4.51 49.27 -20.84
N LYS A 478 -3.45 49.06 -21.64
CA LYS A 478 -2.68 47.80 -21.63
C LYS A 478 -1.99 47.57 -20.29
N GLN A 479 -1.37 48.60 -19.70
CA GLN A 479 -0.73 48.50 -18.40
C GLN A 479 -1.73 48.16 -17.28
N ALA A 480 -2.92 48.76 -17.29
CA ALA A 480 -3.99 48.43 -16.35
C ALA A 480 -4.49 46.99 -16.52
N GLN A 481 -4.60 46.49 -17.76
CA GLN A 481 -4.95 45.10 -18.04
C GLN A 481 -3.87 44.14 -17.54
N GLU A 482 -2.60 44.39 -17.83
CA GLU A 482 -1.47 43.58 -17.36
C GLU A 482 -1.37 43.54 -15.82
N ALA A 483 -1.61 44.68 -15.15
CA ALA A 483 -1.66 44.73 -13.69
C ALA A 483 -2.83 43.90 -13.13
N SER A 484 -4.01 43.96 -13.76
CA SER A 484 -5.17 43.16 -13.35
C SER A 484 -4.95 41.65 -13.56
N GLU A 485 -4.30 41.25 -14.66
CA GLU A 485 -3.96 39.85 -14.91
C GLU A 485 -2.92 39.32 -13.91
N LYS A 486 -1.94 40.15 -13.54
CA LYS A 486 -0.97 39.81 -12.50
C LYS A 486 -1.65 39.62 -11.14
N ALA A 487 -2.57 40.51 -10.76
CA ALA A 487 -3.33 40.39 -9.52
C ALA A 487 -4.16 39.09 -9.48
N LEU A 488 -4.87 38.75 -10.57
CA LEU A 488 -5.63 37.50 -10.67
C LEU A 488 -4.73 36.25 -10.59
N ARG A 489 -3.53 36.28 -11.17
CA ARG A 489 -2.57 35.17 -11.05
C ARG A 489 -2.09 34.99 -9.61
N LEU A 490 -1.72 36.08 -8.94
CA LEU A 490 -1.29 36.05 -7.53
C LEU A 490 -2.41 35.58 -6.59
N GLU A 491 -3.66 35.96 -6.87
CA GLU A 491 -4.83 35.49 -6.12
C GLU A 491 -5.03 33.98 -6.28
N GLY A 492 -4.89 33.46 -7.50
CA GLY A 492 -4.90 32.02 -7.77
C GLY A 492 -3.78 31.26 -7.04
N GLU A 493 -2.55 31.79 -7.04
CA GLU A 493 -1.42 31.23 -6.28
C GLU A 493 -1.69 31.24 -4.77
N HIS A 494 -2.24 32.33 -4.24
CA HIS A 494 -2.63 32.45 -2.84
C HIS A 494 -3.69 31.41 -2.44
N GLU A 495 -4.72 31.18 -3.26
CA GLU A 495 -5.70 30.12 -3.00
C GLU A 495 -5.06 28.73 -2.99
N THR A 496 -4.19 28.41 -3.95
CA THR A 496 -3.52 27.10 -4.00
C THR A 496 -2.64 26.84 -2.78
N LEU A 497 -1.90 27.86 -2.31
CA LEU A 497 -1.08 27.75 -1.10
C LEU A 497 -1.93 27.64 0.16
N ARG A 498 -3.09 28.33 0.22
CA ARG A 498 -4.03 28.19 1.34
C ARG A 498 -4.57 26.77 1.46
N VAL A 499 -5.00 26.17 0.34
CA VAL A 499 -5.44 24.76 0.29
C VAL A 499 -4.30 23.82 0.70
N ARG A 500 -3.06 24.10 0.27
CA ARG A 500 -1.89 23.32 0.67
C ARG A 500 -1.63 23.40 2.17
N LEU A 501 -1.77 24.58 2.79
CA LEU A 501 -1.63 24.75 4.24
C LEU A 501 -2.68 23.96 5.02
N GLU A 502 -3.95 24.03 4.60
CA GLU A 502 -5.04 23.27 5.24
C GLU A 502 -4.75 21.76 5.19
N ARG A 503 -4.30 21.27 4.03
CA ARG A 503 -3.88 19.87 3.89
C ARG A 503 -2.72 19.48 4.80
N LEU A 504 -1.69 20.33 4.90
CA LEU A 504 -0.56 20.07 5.81
C LEU A 504 -1.00 20.07 7.29
N GLN A 505 -2.00 20.89 7.65
CA GLN A 505 -2.60 20.86 9.00
C GLN A 505 -3.34 19.54 9.25
N ASP A 506 -4.12 19.06 8.29
CA ASP A 506 -4.79 17.76 8.38
C ASP A 506 -3.79 16.60 8.48
N GLU A 507 -2.72 16.62 7.67
CA GLU A 507 -1.66 15.61 7.71
C GLU A 507 -0.94 15.61 9.07
N ARG A 508 -0.65 16.78 9.64
CA ARG A 508 -0.09 16.90 10.99
C ARG A 508 -1.01 16.30 12.06
N THR A 509 -2.29 16.67 12.08
CA THR A 509 -3.23 16.15 13.08
C THR A 509 -3.39 14.63 12.97
N ARG A 510 -3.34 14.11 11.74
CA ARG A 510 -3.32 12.67 11.49
C ARG A 510 -2.07 12.00 12.07
N PHE A 511 -0.87 12.53 11.81
CA PHE A 511 0.37 11.96 12.36
C PHE A 511 0.44 12.09 13.89
N GLU A 512 -0.05 13.17 14.48
CA GLU A 512 -0.15 13.30 15.94
C GLU A 512 -1.07 12.24 16.55
N ASN A 513 -2.20 11.94 15.89
CA ASN A 513 -3.11 10.87 16.33
C ASN A 513 -2.47 9.48 16.15
N GLU A 514 -1.80 9.22 15.02
CA GLU A 514 -1.08 7.97 14.77
C GLU A 514 0.04 7.75 15.80
N ALA A 515 0.81 8.80 16.15
CA ALA A 515 1.84 8.76 17.18
C ALA A 515 1.25 8.48 18.57
N ARG A 516 0.12 9.11 18.94
CA ARG A 516 -0.59 8.85 20.20
C ARG A 516 -1.11 7.42 20.30
N GLU A 517 -1.69 6.90 19.22
CA GLU A 517 -2.16 5.51 19.17
C GLU A 517 -0.99 4.51 19.26
N ALA A 518 0.10 4.77 18.55
CA ALA A 518 1.30 3.94 18.60
C ALA A 518 1.94 3.95 20.00
N ALA A 519 2.03 5.12 20.65
CA ALA A 519 2.53 5.25 22.02
C ALA A 519 1.66 4.49 23.02
N LYS A 520 0.32 4.57 22.88
CA LYS A 520 -0.61 3.80 23.72
C LYS A 520 -0.43 2.29 23.54
N LYS A 521 -0.31 1.80 22.29
CA LYS A 521 -0.05 0.38 22.01
C LYS A 521 1.31 -0.08 22.53
N ALA A 522 2.34 0.76 22.43
CA ALA A 522 3.66 0.46 22.99
C ALA A 522 3.60 0.35 24.52
N GLN A 523 2.84 1.21 25.19
CA GLN A 523 2.62 1.13 26.62
C GLN A 523 1.86 -0.15 27.01
N GLU A 524 0.76 -0.47 26.32
CA GLU A 524 0.02 -1.72 26.53
C GLU A 524 0.92 -2.95 26.35
N ALA A 525 1.76 -2.98 25.31
CA ALA A 525 2.71 -4.07 25.07
C ALA A 525 3.82 -4.17 26.13
N ARG A 526 4.27 -3.03 26.68
CA ARG A 526 5.23 -2.99 27.79
C ARG A 526 4.59 -3.53 29.07
N ASP A 527 3.35 -3.13 29.37
CA ASP A 527 2.61 -3.62 30.53
C ASP A 527 2.36 -5.14 30.44
N GLU A 528 2.04 -5.66 29.25
CA GLU A 528 1.94 -7.11 28.98
C GLU A 528 3.30 -7.82 29.19
N ALA A 529 4.40 -7.25 28.70
CA ALA A 529 5.73 -7.82 28.89
C ALA A 529 6.17 -7.84 30.36
N GLU A 530 5.84 -6.79 31.13
CA GLU A 530 6.08 -6.75 32.56
C GLU A 530 5.21 -7.76 33.33
N ALA A 531 3.94 -7.92 32.95
CA ALA A 531 3.05 -8.91 33.53
C ALA A 531 3.58 -10.33 33.31
N ALA A 532 3.96 -10.67 32.07
CA ALA A 532 4.59 -11.95 31.74
C ALA A 532 5.92 -12.15 32.50
N GLY A 533 6.72 -11.10 32.65
CA GLY A 533 7.96 -11.13 33.45
C GLY A 533 7.72 -11.40 34.94
N LYS A 534 6.67 -10.81 35.52
CA LYS A 534 6.26 -11.07 36.91
C LYS A 534 5.73 -12.49 37.09
N GLU A 535 4.97 -13.01 36.13
CA GLU A 535 4.53 -14.40 36.14
C GLU A 535 5.70 -15.39 36.05
N LEU A 536 6.67 -15.12 35.18
CA LEU A 536 7.90 -15.90 35.09
C LEU A 536 8.68 -15.90 36.41
N ALA A 537 8.84 -14.74 37.04
CA ALA A 537 9.53 -14.62 38.33
C ALA A 537 8.79 -15.39 39.43
N ARG A 538 7.45 -15.30 39.48
CA ARG A 538 6.62 -16.04 40.43
C ARG A 538 6.74 -17.55 40.23
N LEU A 539 6.66 -18.03 39.00
CA LEU A 539 6.83 -19.45 38.68
C LEU A 539 8.24 -19.93 39.06
N GLN A 540 9.27 -19.11 38.84
CA GLN A 540 10.64 -19.44 39.23
C GLN A 540 10.81 -19.51 40.77
N GLU A 541 10.11 -18.66 41.51
CA GLU A 541 10.12 -18.66 42.97
C GLU A 541 9.35 -19.87 43.55
N GLU A 542 8.19 -20.21 42.96
CA GLU A 542 7.45 -21.44 43.27
C GLU A 542 8.27 -22.71 42.96
N LEU A 543 9.04 -22.71 41.88
CA LEU A 543 9.97 -23.79 41.51
C LEU A 543 11.12 -23.94 42.52
N LEU A 544 11.68 -22.83 43.01
CA LEU A 544 12.72 -22.85 44.03
C LEU A 544 12.19 -23.32 45.39
N ALA A 545 10.93 -22.99 45.72
CA ALA A 545 10.29 -23.40 46.97
C ALA A 545 9.90 -24.90 46.99
N LYS A 546 9.61 -25.51 45.84
CA LYS A 546 9.22 -26.93 45.73
C LYS A 546 10.39 -27.91 45.60
N ARG A 547 11.63 -27.43 45.39
CA ARG A 547 12.81 -28.31 45.33
C ARG A 547 13.13 -28.87 46.73
N PRO A 548 13.04 -30.19 46.97
CA PRO A 548 13.42 -30.76 48.26
C PRO A 548 14.93 -30.58 48.47
N VAL A 549 15.30 -29.93 49.56
CA VAL A 549 16.70 -29.79 50.00
C VAL A 549 17.25 -31.19 50.26
N PRO A 550 18.29 -31.67 49.52
CA PRO A 550 18.85 -32.97 49.78
C PRO A 550 19.51 -32.98 51.17
N ALA A 551 19.15 -33.99 51.96
CA ALA A 551 19.77 -34.25 53.25
C ALA A 551 21.28 -34.45 53.07
N ARG A 552 22.06 -33.78 53.94
CA ARG A 552 23.53 -33.83 54.02
C ARG A 552 24.07 -35.26 53.92
N SER A 553 24.74 -35.58 52.82
CA SER A 553 25.85 -36.56 52.82
C SER A 553 27.16 -35.79 52.95
N GLY A 554 27.98 -36.20 53.91
CA GLY A 554 29.14 -35.44 54.39
C GLY A 554 30.32 -35.36 53.41
N GLY A 555 31.16 -34.36 53.68
CA GLY A 555 32.60 -34.45 53.49
C GLY A 555 33.18 -33.96 52.15
N VAL A 556 33.05 -32.68 51.82
CA VAL A 556 33.99 -31.97 50.93
C VAL A 556 34.09 -30.50 51.41
N PRO A 557 35.29 -29.88 51.50
CA PRO A 557 35.44 -28.56 52.11
C PRO A 557 34.75 -27.47 51.28
N LYS A 558 33.93 -26.68 51.96
CA LYS A 558 33.20 -25.54 51.41
C LYS A 558 34.16 -24.41 51.03
N VAL A 559 34.24 -24.11 49.74
CA VAL A 559 34.51 -22.73 49.28
C VAL A 559 33.21 -21.95 49.51
N ARG A 560 33.19 -21.13 50.56
CA ARG A 560 32.14 -20.13 50.78
C ARG A 560 32.28 -19.06 49.70
N ALA A 561 31.45 -19.14 48.65
CA ALA A 561 31.06 -17.96 47.91
C ALA A 561 29.83 -17.36 48.64
N THR A 562 30.09 -16.34 49.46
CA THR A 562 29.05 -15.45 49.97
C THR A 562 28.47 -14.66 48.79
N LEU A 563 27.28 -15.04 48.34
CA LEU A 563 26.44 -14.14 47.55
C LEU A 563 25.74 -13.20 48.53
N ASP A 564 26.31 -12.01 48.70
CA ASP A 564 25.67 -10.89 49.36
C ASP A 564 24.56 -10.34 48.47
N ALA A 565 23.35 -10.30 49.02
CA ALA A 565 22.14 -9.78 48.41
C ALA A 565 22.01 -8.25 48.56
N ASP A 566 23.11 -7.50 48.37
CA ASP A 566 23.15 -6.03 48.46
C ASP A 566 23.68 -5.32 47.19
N THR A 567 23.79 -6.03 46.06
CA THR A 567 24.36 -5.53 44.79
C THR A 567 23.37 -4.80 43.87
N LYS A 568 22.32 -4.16 44.42
CA LYS A 568 21.43 -3.25 43.64
C LYS A 568 21.84 -1.77 43.70
N LYS A 569 22.94 -1.43 44.37
CA LYS A 569 23.51 -0.07 44.41
C LYS A 569 25.04 -0.01 44.28
N GLN A 570 25.67 -1.10 43.87
CA GLN A 570 27.09 -1.06 43.55
C GLN A 570 27.21 -0.76 42.06
N GLU A 571 27.41 0.53 41.73
CA GLU A 571 27.86 0.95 40.41
C GLU A 571 28.96 -0.03 39.95
N ASP A 572 28.76 -0.67 38.79
CA ASP A 572 29.75 -1.58 38.21
C ASP A 572 31.13 -0.89 38.35
N PRO A 573 32.14 -1.46 39.03
CA PRO A 573 33.41 -0.78 39.29
C PRO A 573 34.10 -0.33 38.00
N THR A 574 33.80 -0.99 36.88
CA THR A 574 34.19 -0.62 35.52
C THR A 574 33.57 0.69 35.01
N ARG A 575 32.39 1.09 35.48
CA ARG A 575 31.71 2.34 35.09
C ARG A 575 32.38 3.57 35.73
N ALA A 576 32.62 3.51 37.04
CA ALA A 576 33.33 4.55 37.76
C ALA A 576 34.75 4.75 37.21
N GLN A 577 35.45 3.64 36.91
CA GLN A 577 36.78 3.67 36.31
C GLN A 577 36.80 4.30 34.90
N VAL A 578 35.84 3.98 34.04
CA VAL A 578 35.72 4.60 32.70
C VAL A 578 35.45 6.11 32.82
N ALA A 579 34.59 6.53 33.75
CA ALA A 579 34.27 7.94 33.96
C ALA A 579 35.47 8.74 34.49
N ASP A 580 36.23 8.20 35.44
CA ASP A 580 37.41 8.87 35.98
C ASP A 580 38.56 8.96 34.96
N ILE A 581 38.75 7.93 34.13
CA ILE A 581 39.72 7.98 33.03
C ILE A 581 39.30 9.02 32.00
N TYR A 582 38.01 9.07 31.61
CA TYR A 582 37.51 10.07 30.67
C TYR A 582 37.69 11.51 31.18
N ARG A 583 37.45 11.78 32.48
CA ARG A 583 37.68 13.12 33.06
C ARG A 583 39.13 13.59 32.92
N ASN A 584 40.07 12.65 33.04
CA ASN A 584 41.51 12.90 32.99
C ASN A 584 42.11 12.90 31.57
N LEU A 585 41.32 12.58 30.53
CA LEU A 585 41.77 12.74 29.15
C LEU A 585 41.91 14.23 28.78
N PRO A 586 42.90 14.59 27.95
CA PRO A 586 43.01 15.95 27.40
C PRO A 586 41.84 16.26 26.44
N GLU A 587 41.45 17.54 26.34
CA GLU A 587 40.23 17.98 25.64
C GLU A 587 40.20 17.64 24.14
N ASP A 588 41.36 17.59 23.50
CA ASP A 588 41.51 17.17 22.10
C ASP A 588 41.11 15.70 21.89
N LYS A 589 41.36 14.84 22.88
CA LYS A 589 40.98 13.43 22.86
C LYS A 589 39.53 13.17 23.27
N LYS A 590 38.93 14.06 24.09
CA LYS A 590 37.50 14.00 24.45
C LYS A 590 36.57 14.29 23.26
N ALA A 591 37.05 15.02 22.26
CA ALA A 591 36.30 15.29 21.03
C ALA A 591 36.18 14.06 20.10
N LEU A 592 36.93 12.99 20.34
CA LEU A 592 36.84 11.75 19.57
C LEU A 592 35.51 11.04 19.86
N ARG A 593 34.94 10.35 18.86
CA ARG A 593 33.65 9.65 19.00
C ARG A 593 33.78 8.14 18.79
N GLY A 594 32.91 7.38 19.45
CA GLY A 594 32.73 5.94 19.24
C GLY A 594 34.01 5.11 19.48
N ARG A 595 34.49 4.40 18.44
CA ARG A 595 35.62 3.45 18.56
C ARG A 595 36.94 4.13 18.90
N SER A 596 37.16 5.36 18.44
CA SER A 596 38.42 6.08 18.68
C SER A 596 38.50 6.53 20.15
N LEU A 597 37.40 7.03 20.71
CA LEU A 597 37.32 7.37 22.13
C LEU A 597 37.45 6.14 23.03
N ALA A 598 36.77 5.04 22.69
CA ALA A 598 36.87 3.80 23.43
C ALA A 598 38.30 3.20 23.41
N ARG A 599 39.08 3.47 22.34
CA ARG A 599 40.49 3.08 22.25
C ARG A 599 41.36 3.92 23.18
N GLU A 600 41.21 5.24 23.15
CA GLU A 600 41.98 6.14 24.01
C GLU A 600 41.70 5.91 25.50
N ILE A 601 40.45 5.61 25.87
CA ILE A 601 40.09 5.25 27.25
C ILE A 601 40.68 3.89 27.64
N ALA A 602 40.70 2.90 26.73
CA ALA A 602 41.32 1.61 26.99
C ALA A 602 42.85 1.71 27.11
N ASP A 603 43.49 2.51 26.25
CA ASP A 603 44.94 2.73 26.25
C ASP A 603 45.37 3.53 27.49
N ALA A 604 44.58 4.53 27.91
CA ALA A 604 44.80 5.29 29.16
C ALA A 604 44.53 4.49 30.45
N SER A 605 43.95 3.29 30.32
CA SER A 605 43.74 2.37 31.45
C SER A 605 44.92 1.41 31.70
N ASP A 606 46.04 1.58 30.99
CA ASP A 606 47.21 0.68 31.05
C ASP A 606 46.83 -0.81 30.86
N GLY A 607 45.85 -1.08 29.99
CA GLY A 607 45.38 -2.44 29.67
C GLY A 607 44.43 -3.08 30.69
N VAL A 608 44.03 -2.35 31.74
CA VAL A 608 43.05 -2.83 32.74
C VAL A 608 41.65 -2.96 32.12
N LEU A 609 41.27 -2.06 31.21
CA LEU A 609 40.00 -2.09 30.50
C LEU A 609 40.20 -2.57 29.06
N LYS A 610 39.46 -3.62 28.67
CA LYS A 610 39.39 -4.04 27.26
C LYS A 610 38.50 -3.07 26.48
N MET A 611 38.92 -2.73 25.26
CA MET A 611 38.16 -1.85 24.34
C MET A 611 36.68 -2.28 24.18
N GLU A 612 36.41 -3.59 24.10
CA GLU A 612 35.04 -4.10 24.00
C GLU A 612 34.19 -3.83 25.25
N THR A 613 34.82 -3.80 26.43
CA THR A 613 34.15 -3.48 27.70
C THR A 613 33.79 -2.00 27.77
N VAL A 614 34.70 -1.11 27.33
CA VAL A 614 34.47 0.34 27.24
C VAL A 614 33.39 0.67 26.20
N ARG A 615 33.33 -0.09 25.10
CA ARG A 615 32.29 0.09 24.07
C ARG A 615 30.92 -0.41 24.51
N LYS A 616 30.87 -1.43 25.36
CA LYS A 616 29.61 -2.00 25.89
C LYS A 616 29.08 -1.22 27.08
N SER A 617 29.89 -0.43 27.78
CA SER A 617 29.37 0.50 28.78
C SER A 617 28.65 1.63 28.06
N HIS A 618 27.33 1.74 28.30
CA HIS A 618 26.44 2.81 27.80
C HIS A 618 26.92 4.25 28.14
N ILE A 619 28.01 4.36 28.91
CA ILE A 619 28.66 5.58 29.36
C ILE A 619 29.34 6.36 28.22
N SER A 620 29.83 5.70 27.16
CA SER A 620 30.42 6.46 26.04
C SER A 620 29.37 7.35 25.36
N ASP A 621 28.14 6.86 25.20
CA ASP A 621 27.03 7.62 24.63
C ASP A 621 26.44 8.64 25.64
N GLU A 622 26.40 8.30 26.93
CA GLU A 622 25.89 9.17 28.01
C GLU A 622 26.85 10.34 28.31
N LEU A 623 28.17 10.11 28.33
CA LEU A 623 29.19 11.16 28.47
C LEU A 623 29.29 12.05 27.22
N LEU A 624 29.02 11.49 26.03
CA LEU A 624 28.89 12.28 24.79
C LEU A 624 27.65 13.19 24.86
N ALA A 625 26.53 12.70 25.40
CA ALA A 625 25.34 13.51 25.61
C ALA A 625 25.55 14.62 26.66
N GLU A 626 26.36 14.38 27.70
CA GLU A 626 26.73 15.40 28.69
C GLU A 626 27.70 16.44 28.11
N TYR A 627 28.60 16.06 27.20
CA TYR A 627 29.49 16.99 26.48
C TYR A 627 28.72 17.88 25.49
N ASP A 628 27.80 17.31 24.71
CA ASP A 628 26.98 18.04 23.74
C ASP A 628 26.00 19.04 24.42
N GLN A 629 25.74 18.90 25.73
CA GLN A 629 24.92 19.82 26.52
C GLN A 629 25.71 21.04 27.09
N ARG A 630 27.03 21.13 26.89
CA ARG A 630 27.80 22.30 27.37
C ARG A 630 27.64 23.50 26.42
N PRO A 631 27.25 24.69 26.93
CA PRO A 631 27.10 25.88 26.11
C PRO A 631 28.48 26.36 25.63
N GLY A 632 28.74 26.27 24.32
CA GLY A 632 29.98 26.74 23.69
C GLY A 632 30.61 25.79 22.66
N VAL A 633 30.04 24.61 22.42
CA VAL A 633 30.53 23.70 21.37
C VAL A 633 29.92 24.12 20.02
N PRO A 634 30.72 24.42 18.98
CA PRO A 634 30.20 24.70 17.64
C PRO A 634 29.50 23.44 17.12
N GLY A 635 28.26 23.60 16.62
CA GLY A 635 27.53 22.53 15.94
C GLY A 635 28.30 21.94 14.76
N PRO A 636 27.81 20.82 14.19
CA PRO A 636 28.52 20.09 13.15
C PRO A 636 28.89 21.02 11.99
N ARG A 637 30.19 21.06 11.66
CA ARG A 637 30.68 21.67 10.42
C ARG A 637 30.00 20.96 9.26
N GLU A 638 29.32 21.73 8.42
CA GLU A 638 28.88 21.30 7.10
C GLU A 638 30.09 20.71 6.36
N GLU A 639 29.94 19.49 5.87
CA GLU A 639 30.88 18.87 4.93
C GLU A 639 30.84 19.68 3.63
N ALA A 640 31.77 20.62 3.50
CA ALA A 640 32.08 21.28 2.26
C ALA A 640 33.02 20.40 1.41
N ASP A 641 32.59 20.23 0.17
CA ASP A 641 33.35 20.01 -1.07
C ASP A 641 33.96 18.64 -1.39
N ALA A 642 33.37 18.02 -2.42
CA ALA A 642 34.07 17.27 -3.46
C ALA A 642 33.40 17.59 -4.83
N PRO A 643 34.13 17.51 -5.96
CA PRO A 643 34.41 18.68 -6.79
C PRO A 643 33.50 18.86 -8.01
N GLN A 644 33.47 20.11 -8.48
CA GLN A 644 33.00 20.52 -9.79
C GLN A 644 33.65 19.66 -10.89
N ASP A 645 32.81 18.96 -11.64
CA ASP A 645 33.20 18.33 -12.89
C ASP A 645 33.22 19.40 -13.99
N THR A 646 34.42 19.70 -14.46
CA THR A 646 34.68 20.56 -15.59
C THR A 646 34.58 19.75 -16.89
N GLY A 647 33.57 20.07 -17.70
CA GLY A 647 33.67 20.09 -19.16
C GLY A 647 33.15 18.87 -19.92
N GLN A 648 32.06 19.03 -20.67
CA GLN A 648 32.06 19.42 -22.08
C GLN A 648 30.64 19.74 -22.57
#